data_AF-A0A6L8C3S8-F1
#
_entry.id   AF-A0A6L8C3S8-F1
#
_cell.length_a   1.000
_cell.length_b   1.000
_cell.length_c   1.000
_cell.angle_alpha   90.00
_cell.angle_beta   90.00
_cell.angle_gamma   90.00
#
_symmetry.space_group_name_H-M   'P 1'
#
loop_
_entity.id
_entity.type
_entity.pdbx_description
1 polymer ?
#
loop_
_entity_poly.entity_id
_entity_poly.type
_entity_poly.pdbx_seq_one_letter_code
_entity_poly.pdbx_strand_id
1 'polypeptide(L)'
;MPVIVETEFYPANSVEQDAIVRIGETIDGLQVEGVLAVKIPIELSRHQTGLAKAVGDASFDYCLFFANGESFRRWPTEGWISATINQIAEAIEHAASSETRLETAAHTLEDGIRDSASLLRRFLTHHPDMFDKIGNILQQEDSEQTTRMAVAIIANAFVFQSAIAGNNGIKAPEDLIDDDGKIYKTSVLSCWRDILNINYWPIFNVAMTLLQSIPAAVANPFLLKMIDLSERLAGLGASSMHDLSGQMFQRLISDRKFLATFYTLPASATLLAELAIGRLNVNWENLEAIRKLTIADLACGTGSLLGAAQKAVSVRIRRSGGDDRNLHSLMMENMLVAADIMPAATHLTASTLSSAHPGIPFDHTRIFTMPYGQEDRDTYIGSLELILENQAKSIFGTGTKRRASGTGEDRGQEAVISQQCCDIIIMNPPFTRPTNHEKSDMPIPSFAGFATSEDEQKIMAERLKSIRTKLIKQHRQLLSYGVLSSPPAGHGNAGLASNFIDLAHAKLRPGGVLALVLPASFTQGAGWDATRYLLENEYKDIQIIGIASEGFANRSFSADTSMAEILLVATRREDNDRDRDNTAAAVTLYQRPEHQLDASLTAAAISNSTDGKREYGKLIHGDTNPTGHIFQVPFDDACRATGLQQWSIADCMIQLATGRLRHPQTRVEVCISMTKLDNLGRRGVLHRDINGSNGRGPFDIVPLPVDDFPNYPVLWGHEAARETQLLLTPDRKGEVRQGYQNQAIKLWNLTSSRLHFNLDFGLNCQPLAACFTERSSIGGRAWPNFIVNNEAWEVPLLLWANSTLGLMSFWWLGTRQHQGRSILTITRLPELLALDTQCLTEIQLEQCNSIFERFKNQPLLPANEAYRDVTRKALDRAIIIQLLNLDEAVLDGVEILREQWCREPTVHGGKETRP
;
A
#
# COMPACT_ATOMS: atom_id res chain seq x y z
N MET A 1 2.14 -0.19 33.27
CA MET A 1 0.74 0.17 33.55
C MET A 1 0.01 -1.06 34.02
N PRO A 2 -0.78 -1.02 35.10
CA PRO A 2 -1.57 -2.18 35.51
C PRO A 2 -2.69 -2.43 34.50
N VAL A 3 -2.66 -3.59 33.83
CA VAL A 3 -3.83 -4.14 33.14
C VAL A 3 -4.49 -5.10 34.11
N ILE A 4 -5.79 -4.91 34.37
CA ILE A 4 -6.55 -5.85 35.19
C ILE A 4 -7.19 -6.88 34.28
N VAL A 5 -7.17 -8.14 34.70
CA VAL A 5 -7.90 -9.22 34.03
C VAL A 5 -8.98 -9.70 34.98
N GLU A 6 -10.23 -9.41 34.64
CA GLU A 6 -11.41 -9.93 35.32
C GLU A 6 -11.88 -11.20 34.62
N THR A 7 -12.19 -12.24 35.40
CA THR A 7 -12.50 -13.57 34.84
C THR A 7 -13.72 -14.18 35.49
N GLU A 8 -14.56 -14.85 34.72
CA GLU A 8 -15.73 -15.60 35.21
C GLU A 8 -15.93 -16.86 34.37
N PHE A 9 -16.32 -17.98 35.00
CA PHE A 9 -16.68 -19.20 34.27
C PHE A 9 -18.06 -19.08 33.62
N TYR A 10 -18.28 -19.76 32.50
CA TYR A 10 -19.59 -19.83 31.88
C TYR A 10 -20.68 -20.42 32.81
N PRO A 11 -21.90 -19.83 32.87
CA PRO A 11 -22.33 -18.60 32.19
C PRO A 11 -21.87 -17.34 32.93
N ALA A 12 -20.98 -16.57 32.29
CA ALA A 12 -20.36 -15.39 32.87
C ALA A 12 -21.27 -14.15 32.72
N ASN A 13 -21.97 -13.78 33.80
CA ASN A 13 -23.01 -12.74 33.78
C ASN A 13 -22.56 -11.39 34.37
N SER A 14 -21.53 -11.35 35.22
CA SER A 14 -21.08 -10.12 35.89
C SER A 14 -19.74 -9.60 35.38
N VAL A 15 -18.95 -10.41 34.69
CA VAL A 15 -17.55 -10.09 34.32
C VAL A 15 -17.37 -8.75 33.59
N GLU A 16 -18.31 -8.32 32.73
CA GLU A 16 -18.23 -7.00 32.09
C GLU A 16 -18.46 -5.86 33.09
N GLN A 17 -19.46 -6.02 33.97
CA GLN A 17 -19.77 -5.02 34.99
C GLN A 17 -18.60 -4.88 35.97
N ASP A 18 -18.00 -6.02 36.36
CA ASP A 18 -16.82 -6.05 37.22
C ASP A 18 -15.65 -5.35 36.52
N ALA A 19 -15.40 -5.63 35.23
CA ALA A 19 -14.37 -4.97 34.45
C ALA A 19 -14.56 -3.45 34.32
N ILE A 20 -15.79 -2.97 34.14
CA ILE A 20 -16.11 -1.54 34.05
C ILE A 20 -15.79 -0.83 35.38
N VAL A 21 -16.12 -1.44 36.52
CA VAL A 21 -15.88 -0.85 37.85
C VAL A 21 -14.39 -0.66 38.12
N ARG A 22 -13.52 -1.48 37.52
CA ARG A 22 -12.06 -1.42 37.68
C ARG A 22 -11.40 -0.27 36.94
N ILE A 23 -12.03 0.28 35.90
CA ILE A 23 -11.44 1.35 35.09
C ILE A 23 -11.35 2.62 35.93
N GLY A 24 -10.17 3.24 35.95
CA GLY A 24 -9.90 4.45 36.72
C GLY A 24 -9.60 4.22 38.21
N GLU A 25 -9.68 2.98 38.71
CA GLU A 25 -9.15 2.63 40.04
C GLU A 25 -7.63 2.86 40.08
N THR A 26 -7.11 3.21 41.26
CA THR A 26 -5.67 3.42 41.46
C THR A 26 -5.06 2.23 42.18
N ILE A 27 -4.09 1.58 41.54
CA ILE A 27 -3.30 0.48 42.11
C ILE A 27 -1.84 0.91 42.15
N ASP A 28 -1.20 0.83 43.31
CA ASP A 28 0.20 1.24 43.52
C ASP A 28 0.55 2.64 42.99
N GLY A 29 -0.41 3.57 43.09
CA GLY A 29 -0.28 4.94 42.60
C GLY A 29 -0.46 5.12 41.08
N LEU A 30 -0.76 4.05 40.34
CA LEU A 30 -1.06 4.08 38.91
C LEU A 30 -2.56 3.87 38.68
N GLN A 31 -3.17 4.71 37.84
CA GLN A 31 -4.53 4.47 37.39
C GLN A 31 -4.60 3.29 36.43
N VAL A 32 -5.66 2.51 36.55
CA VAL A 32 -6.02 1.41 35.65
C VAL A 32 -6.66 2.02 34.41
N GLU A 33 -5.95 1.95 33.29
CA GLU A 33 -6.43 2.48 32.00
C GLU A 33 -6.95 1.37 31.08
N GLY A 34 -6.72 0.10 31.41
CA GLY A 34 -7.14 -1.05 30.61
C GLY A 34 -7.58 -2.23 31.46
N VAL A 35 -8.73 -2.80 31.13
CA VAL A 35 -9.29 -3.99 31.81
C VAL A 35 -9.74 -5.01 30.77
N LEU A 36 -9.33 -6.26 30.95
CA LEU A 36 -9.72 -7.39 30.13
C LEU A 36 -10.79 -8.19 30.86
N ALA A 37 -11.97 -8.33 30.27
CA ALA A 37 -12.99 -9.26 30.74
C ALA A 37 -12.85 -10.59 29.99
N VAL A 38 -12.70 -11.71 30.70
CA VAL A 38 -12.48 -13.03 30.10
C VAL A 38 -13.51 -14.04 30.62
N LYS A 39 -14.21 -14.69 29.70
CA LYS A 39 -15.08 -15.83 29.98
C LYS A 39 -14.29 -17.12 29.84
N ILE A 40 -14.31 -17.91 30.90
CA ILE A 40 -13.59 -19.18 30.98
C ILE A 40 -14.56 -20.34 30.68
N PRO A 41 -14.23 -21.25 29.74
CA PRO A 41 -14.98 -22.48 29.51
C PRO A 41 -15.19 -23.27 30.81
N ILE A 42 -16.44 -23.67 31.08
CA ILE A 42 -16.79 -24.36 32.33
C ILE A 42 -16.09 -25.72 32.44
N GLU A 43 -15.71 -26.31 31.32
CA GLU A 43 -14.97 -27.57 31.21
C GLU A 43 -13.63 -27.49 31.94
N LEU A 44 -12.96 -26.33 31.90
CA LEU A 44 -11.67 -26.13 32.57
C LEU A 44 -11.77 -26.25 34.10
N SER A 45 -12.94 -25.96 34.69
CA SER A 45 -13.17 -26.12 36.13
C SER A 45 -13.11 -27.59 36.59
N ARG A 46 -13.24 -28.55 35.67
CA ARG A 46 -13.32 -29.99 35.96
C ARG A 46 -11.97 -30.71 35.84
N HIS A 47 -10.93 -30.05 35.32
CA HIS A 47 -9.61 -30.65 35.13
C HIS A 47 -8.76 -30.59 36.41
N GLN A 48 -8.49 -31.76 37.01
CA GLN A 48 -7.58 -31.89 38.17
C GLN A 48 -6.12 -32.19 37.75
N THR A 49 -5.92 -32.85 36.61
CA THR A 49 -4.60 -33.17 36.03
C THR A 49 -4.59 -32.80 34.54
N GLY A 50 -3.46 -32.30 34.03
CA GLY A 50 -3.35 -31.90 32.62
C GLY A 50 -4.00 -30.55 32.28
N LEU A 51 -4.26 -29.70 33.29
CA LEU A 51 -4.89 -28.38 33.12
C LEU A 51 -4.15 -27.50 32.10
N ALA A 52 -2.81 -27.50 32.11
CA ALA A 52 -2.03 -26.69 31.17
C ALA A 52 -2.32 -27.05 29.70
N LYS A 53 -2.45 -28.34 29.39
CA LYS A 53 -2.82 -28.80 28.05
C LYS A 53 -4.27 -28.42 27.73
N ALA A 54 -5.19 -28.65 28.67
CA ALA A 54 -6.60 -28.29 28.50
C ALA A 54 -6.79 -26.78 28.27
N VAL A 55 -6.03 -25.92 28.96
CA VAL A 55 -6.01 -24.46 28.76
C VAL A 55 -5.43 -24.10 27.39
N GLY A 56 -4.37 -24.78 26.95
CA GLY A 56 -3.78 -24.57 25.62
C GLY A 56 -4.73 -24.93 24.47
N ASP A 57 -5.55 -25.97 24.65
CA ASP A 57 -6.51 -26.45 23.66
C ASP A 57 -7.88 -25.73 23.75
N ALA A 58 -8.10 -24.89 24.77
CA ALA A 58 -9.36 -24.22 25.00
C ALA A 58 -9.51 -22.90 24.22
N SER A 59 -10.75 -22.59 23.85
CA SER A 59 -11.15 -21.29 23.33
C SER A 59 -11.83 -20.49 24.44
N PHE A 60 -11.33 -19.29 24.68
CA PHE A 60 -11.84 -18.32 25.63
C PHE A 60 -12.56 -17.21 24.89
N ASP A 61 -13.46 -16.51 25.57
CA ASP A 61 -14.10 -15.32 25.01
C ASP A 61 -13.68 -14.10 25.82
N TYR A 62 -13.24 -13.04 25.17
CA TYR A 62 -12.84 -11.81 25.86
C TYR A 62 -13.35 -10.53 25.21
N CYS A 63 -13.37 -9.46 26.00
CA CYS A 63 -13.47 -8.09 25.54
C CYS A 63 -12.54 -7.18 26.36
N LEU A 64 -12.21 -6.03 25.79
CA LEU A 64 -11.32 -5.03 26.35
C LEU A 64 -12.11 -3.79 26.71
N PHE A 65 -11.76 -3.17 27.82
CA PHE A 65 -12.23 -1.85 28.19
C PHE A 65 -11.04 -0.93 28.42
N PHE A 66 -11.11 0.25 27.81
CA PHE A 66 -10.10 1.29 27.93
C PHE A 66 -10.69 2.54 28.59
N ALA A 67 -9.91 3.21 29.43
CA ALA A 67 -10.27 4.52 29.95
C ALA A 67 -10.36 5.55 28.82
N ASN A 68 -11.39 6.40 28.85
CA ASN A 68 -11.58 7.49 27.89
C ASN A 68 -12.15 8.73 28.60
N GLY A 69 -11.26 9.54 29.17
CA GLY A 69 -11.65 10.67 30.03
C GLY A 69 -12.42 10.20 31.26
N GLU A 70 -13.63 10.72 31.47
CA GLU A 70 -14.55 10.28 32.54
C GLU A 70 -15.39 9.04 32.14
N SER A 71 -15.16 8.47 30.96
CA SER A 71 -15.91 7.34 30.41
C SER A 71 -14.99 6.16 30.06
N PHE A 72 -15.55 5.12 29.43
CA PHE A 72 -14.78 3.98 28.92
C PHE A 72 -15.13 3.67 27.46
N ARG A 73 -14.17 3.09 26.73
CA ARG A 73 -14.38 2.50 25.39
C ARG A 73 -14.33 0.99 25.52
N ARG A 74 -15.39 0.29 25.12
CA ARG A 74 -15.43 -1.18 25.00
C ARG A 74 -14.96 -1.59 23.60
N TRP A 75 -14.11 -2.60 23.52
CA TRP A 75 -13.68 -3.22 22.27
C TRP A 75 -13.77 -4.76 22.37
N PRO A 76 -14.45 -5.45 21.43
CA PRO A 76 -15.25 -4.89 20.34
C PRO A 76 -16.42 -4.06 20.89
N THR A 77 -17.05 -3.21 20.08
CA THR A 77 -18.18 -2.39 20.56
C THR A 77 -19.33 -3.25 21.08
N GLU A 78 -19.56 -4.40 20.44
CA GLU A 78 -20.53 -5.41 20.83
C GLU A 78 -19.95 -6.82 20.62
N GLY A 79 -20.50 -7.81 21.31
CA GLY A 79 -20.07 -9.21 21.20
C GLY A 79 -18.77 -9.52 21.94
N TRP A 80 -18.24 -10.72 21.71
CA TRP A 80 -17.05 -11.25 22.37
C TRP A 80 -16.08 -11.80 21.34
N ILE A 81 -14.78 -11.65 21.59
CA ILE A 81 -13.73 -12.22 20.74
C ILE A 81 -13.39 -13.60 21.25
N SER A 82 -13.58 -14.62 20.40
CA SER A 82 -13.11 -15.98 20.68
C SER A 82 -11.64 -16.10 20.36
N ALA A 83 -10.86 -16.58 21.31
CA ALA A 83 -9.40 -16.59 21.25
C ALA A 83 -8.78 -17.71 22.09
N THR A 84 -7.58 -18.11 21.68
CA THR A 84 -6.70 -18.97 22.48
C THR A 84 -6.06 -18.19 23.62
N ILE A 85 -5.50 -18.89 24.62
CA ILE A 85 -4.76 -18.25 25.71
C ILE A 85 -3.59 -17.37 25.22
N ASN A 86 -2.96 -17.75 24.10
CA ASN A 86 -1.86 -17.00 23.48
C ASN A 86 -2.31 -15.68 22.87
N GLN A 87 -3.54 -15.62 22.35
CA GLN A 87 -4.16 -14.40 21.82
C GLN A 87 -4.65 -13.50 22.95
N ILE A 88 -5.11 -14.07 24.07
CA ILE A 88 -5.40 -13.31 25.29
C ILE A 88 -4.13 -12.66 25.84
N ALA A 89 -3.01 -13.39 25.91
CA ALA A 89 -1.73 -12.83 26.34
C ALA A 89 -1.29 -11.65 25.46
N GLU A 90 -1.46 -11.76 24.14
CA GLU A 90 -1.19 -10.66 23.20
C GLU A 90 -2.13 -9.46 23.42
N ALA A 91 -3.42 -9.71 23.69
CA ALA A 91 -4.36 -8.65 24.04
C ALA A 91 -3.97 -7.93 25.34
N ILE A 92 -3.43 -8.63 26.34
CA ILE A 92 -2.92 -8.05 27.59
C ILE A 92 -1.66 -7.20 27.31
N GLU A 93 -0.70 -7.71 26.53
CA GLU A 93 0.50 -6.96 26.16
C GLU A 93 0.12 -5.67 25.42
N HIS A 94 -0.85 -5.73 24.51
CA HIS A 94 -1.36 -4.54 23.83
C HIS A 94 -2.11 -3.59 24.78
N ALA A 95 -2.97 -4.11 25.64
CA ALA A 95 -3.69 -3.29 26.62
C ALA A 95 -2.75 -2.63 27.62
N ALA A 96 -1.56 -3.19 27.85
CA ALA A 96 -0.54 -2.60 28.73
C ALA A 96 0.14 -1.38 28.12
N SER A 97 0.04 -1.18 26.79
CA SER A 97 0.45 0.04 26.11
C SER A 97 -0.70 1.06 26.11
N SER A 98 -0.56 2.13 26.89
CA SER A 98 -1.57 3.20 26.93
C SER A 98 -1.52 4.05 25.65
N GLU A 99 -2.59 4.01 24.86
CA GLU A 99 -2.73 4.86 23.68
C GLU A 99 -2.79 6.35 24.04
N THR A 100 -3.47 6.70 25.12
CA THR A 100 -3.59 8.08 25.59
C THR A 100 -2.24 8.65 26.02
N ARG A 101 -1.40 7.85 26.69
CA ARG A 101 -0.02 8.26 27.01
C ARG A 101 0.83 8.39 25.76
N LEU A 102 0.72 7.45 24.83
CA LEU A 102 1.41 7.52 23.54
C LEU A 102 1.02 8.79 22.75
N GLU A 103 -0.25 9.17 22.74
CA GLU A 103 -0.74 10.41 22.11
C GLU A 103 -0.23 11.66 22.84
N THR A 104 -0.36 11.71 24.16
CA THR A 104 0.10 12.84 24.99
C THR A 104 1.60 13.04 24.83
N ALA A 105 2.36 11.95 24.81
CA ALA A 105 3.79 11.98 24.67
C ALA A 105 4.18 12.38 23.23
N ALA A 106 3.51 11.85 22.20
CA ALA A 106 3.73 12.27 20.80
C ALA A 106 3.47 13.77 20.60
N HIS A 107 2.39 14.32 21.17
CA HIS A 107 2.12 15.76 21.16
C HIS A 107 3.19 16.56 21.90
N THR A 108 3.61 16.10 23.09
CA THR A 108 4.69 16.74 23.86
C THR A 108 5.99 16.78 23.06
N LEU A 109 6.32 15.69 22.36
CA LEU A 109 7.49 15.59 21.49
C LEU A 109 7.36 16.52 20.26
N GLU A 110 6.20 16.58 19.61
CA GLU A 110 5.93 17.47 18.46
C GLU A 110 6.11 18.94 18.84
N ASP A 111 5.46 19.37 19.92
CA ASP A 111 5.56 20.73 20.43
C ASP A 111 6.99 21.06 20.85
N GLY A 112 7.66 20.15 21.57
CA GLY A 112 9.05 20.32 22.00
C GLY A 112 10.04 20.45 20.84
N ILE A 113 9.87 19.64 19.80
CA ILE A 113 10.69 19.72 18.58
C ILE A 113 10.40 20.99 17.80
N ARG A 114 9.12 21.35 17.59
CA ARG A 114 8.73 22.57 16.89
C ARG A 114 9.34 23.80 17.56
N ASP A 115 9.16 23.93 18.86
CA ASP A 115 9.64 25.07 19.64
C ASP A 115 11.18 25.16 19.66
N SER A 116 11.85 24.01 19.67
CA SER A 116 13.32 23.93 19.66
C SER A 116 13.90 24.16 18.27
N ALA A 117 13.20 23.74 17.20
CA ALA A 117 13.56 24.05 15.82
C ALA A 117 13.40 25.54 15.51
N SER A 118 12.30 26.16 15.96
CA SER A 118 12.11 27.61 15.84
C SER A 118 13.19 28.39 16.60
N LEU A 119 13.56 27.91 17.81
CA LEU A 119 14.66 28.49 18.58
C LEU A 119 15.99 28.38 17.82
N LEU A 120 16.32 27.19 17.33
CA LEU A 120 17.56 26.93 16.58
C LEU A 120 17.64 27.81 15.31
N ARG A 121 16.56 27.89 14.53
CA ARG A 121 16.47 28.75 13.34
C ARG A 121 16.69 30.23 13.64
N ARG A 122 16.06 30.74 14.70
CA ARG A 122 16.22 32.14 15.13
C ARG A 122 17.68 32.46 15.49
N PHE A 123 18.38 31.52 16.11
CA PHE A 123 19.80 31.71 16.45
C PHE A 123 20.73 31.57 15.25
N LEU A 124 20.42 30.67 14.32
CA LEU A 124 21.20 30.44 13.11
C LEU A 124 20.92 31.47 11.99
N THR A 125 19.98 32.42 12.19
CA THR A 125 19.64 33.45 11.19
C THR A 125 20.86 34.29 10.76
N HIS A 126 21.89 34.41 11.61
CA HIS A 126 23.15 35.10 11.30
C HIS A 126 24.29 34.18 10.83
N HIS A 127 24.00 32.89 10.61
CA HIS A 127 24.95 31.84 10.22
C HIS A 127 24.38 30.95 9.10
N PRO A 128 24.16 31.50 7.89
CA PRO A 128 23.54 30.77 6.78
C PRO A 128 24.33 29.52 6.36
N ASP A 129 25.65 29.54 6.52
CA ASP A 129 26.54 28.41 6.28
C ASP A 129 26.25 27.19 7.17
N MET A 130 25.59 27.38 8.32
CA MET A 130 25.19 26.27 9.20
C MET A 130 23.93 25.57 8.72
N PHE A 131 23.02 26.30 8.07
CA PHE A 131 21.86 25.68 7.42
C PHE A 131 22.30 24.77 6.28
N ASP A 132 23.27 25.22 5.47
CA ASP A 132 23.85 24.41 4.39
C ASP A 132 24.55 23.16 4.94
N LYS A 133 25.26 23.25 6.07
CA LYS A 133 25.87 22.07 6.71
C LYS A 133 24.83 21.07 7.22
N ILE A 134 23.77 21.55 7.88
CA ILE A 134 22.68 20.68 8.35
C ILE A 134 21.99 20.02 7.15
N GLY A 135 21.70 20.80 6.10
CA GLY A 135 21.16 20.30 4.85
C GLY A 135 22.03 19.23 4.21
N ASN A 136 23.34 19.46 4.11
CA ASN A 136 24.30 18.49 3.57
C ASN A 136 24.37 17.19 4.39
N ILE A 137 24.35 17.28 5.73
CA ILE A 137 24.35 16.09 6.61
C ILE A 137 23.09 15.25 6.39
N LEU A 138 21.94 15.90 6.20
CA LEU A 138 20.65 15.23 6.00
C LEU A 138 20.33 14.94 4.53
N GLN A 139 21.17 15.40 3.60
CA GLN A 139 20.93 15.42 2.16
C GLN A 139 19.58 16.08 1.80
N GLN A 140 19.31 17.25 2.37
CA GLN A 140 18.09 18.03 2.16
C GLN A 140 18.44 19.52 1.93
N GLU A 141 17.59 20.24 1.20
CA GLU A 141 17.69 21.70 1.12
C GLU A 141 17.39 22.34 2.47
N ASP A 142 17.86 23.57 2.71
CA ASP A 142 17.47 24.28 3.92
C ASP A 142 15.96 24.57 3.91
N SER A 143 15.27 24.08 4.93
CA SER A 143 13.86 24.33 5.14
C SER A 143 13.51 24.19 6.63
N GLU A 144 12.36 24.73 7.03
CA GLU A 144 11.88 24.54 8.41
C GLU A 144 11.79 23.05 8.76
N GLN A 145 11.40 22.24 7.78
CA GLN A 145 11.33 20.79 7.88
C GLN A 145 12.71 20.16 8.13
N THR A 146 13.75 20.59 7.41
CA THR A 146 15.13 20.12 7.59
C THR A 146 15.65 20.43 9.00
N THR A 147 15.33 21.62 9.53
CA THR A 147 15.67 21.97 10.92
C THR A 147 14.90 21.12 11.93
N ARG A 148 13.59 20.94 11.73
CA ARG A 148 12.77 20.07 12.58
C ARG A 148 13.34 18.65 12.60
N MET A 149 13.74 18.12 11.45
CA MET A 149 14.40 16.82 11.33
C MET A 149 15.68 16.73 12.16
N ALA A 150 16.56 17.72 12.04
CA ALA A 150 17.81 17.77 12.80
C ALA A 150 17.53 17.77 14.32
N VAL A 151 16.54 18.55 14.76
CA VAL A 151 16.13 18.61 16.16
C VAL A 151 15.49 17.30 16.63
N ALA A 152 14.67 16.62 15.80
CA ALA A 152 14.13 15.31 16.12
C ALA A 152 15.24 14.26 16.33
N ILE A 153 16.25 14.23 15.45
CA ILE A 153 17.38 13.31 15.58
C ILE A 153 18.14 13.55 16.88
N ILE A 154 18.35 14.83 17.25
CA ILE A 154 18.99 15.20 18.52
C ILE A 154 18.12 14.84 19.73
N ALA A 155 16.82 15.16 19.68
CA ALA A 155 15.87 14.83 20.74
C ALA A 155 15.79 13.31 20.95
N ASN A 156 15.78 12.53 19.86
CA ASN A 156 15.80 11.07 19.91
C ASN A 156 17.07 10.55 20.59
N ALA A 157 18.24 11.12 20.31
CA ALA A 157 19.47 10.75 20.99
C ALA A 157 19.42 11.05 22.49
N PHE A 158 18.79 12.15 22.92
CA PHE A 158 18.60 12.45 24.34
C PHE A 158 17.63 11.47 25.03
N VAL A 159 16.48 11.19 24.41
CA VAL A 159 15.53 10.21 24.93
C VAL A 159 16.17 8.82 25.03
N PHE A 160 16.96 8.44 24.02
CA PHE A 160 17.69 7.18 24.03
C PHE A 160 18.80 7.17 25.09
N GLN A 161 19.49 8.30 25.32
CA GLN A 161 20.46 8.45 26.41
C GLN A 161 19.80 8.23 27.78
N SER A 162 18.62 8.82 28.03
CA SER A 162 17.86 8.57 29.26
C SER A 162 17.47 7.10 29.40
N ALA A 163 17.12 6.43 28.30
CA ALA A 163 16.76 5.02 28.29
C ALA A 163 17.93 4.08 28.63
N ILE A 164 19.17 4.46 28.32
CA ILE A 164 20.36 3.65 28.60
C ILE A 164 21.16 4.15 29.80
N ALA A 165 20.72 5.23 30.44
CA ALA A 165 21.36 5.81 31.61
C ALA A 165 21.46 4.77 32.75
N GLY A 166 22.61 4.74 33.43
CA GLY A 166 22.91 3.74 34.45
C GLY A 166 23.44 2.39 33.93
N ASN A 167 23.24 2.07 32.64
CA ASN A 167 23.90 0.93 32.00
C ASN A 167 25.29 1.32 31.50
N ASN A 168 26.28 0.44 31.69
CA ASN A 168 27.65 0.62 31.21
C ASN A 168 28.32 1.96 31.61
N GLY A 169 27.89 2.56 32.73
CA GLY A 169 28.44 3.84 33.22
C GLY A 169 27.99 5.08 32.45
N ILE A 170 26.95 4.96 31.61
CA ILE A 170 26.39 6.10 30.88
C ILE A 170 25.61 7.01 31.83
N LYS A 171 25.91 8.30 31.79
CA LYS A 171 25.25 9.35 32.57
C LYS A 171 23.88 9.70 31.99
N ALA A 172 22.91 9.99 32.86
CA ALA A 172 21.65 10.56 32.42
C ALA A 172 21.87 11.97 31.83
N PRO A 173 21.01 12.46 30.93
CA PRO A 173 21.17 13.81 30.37
C PRO A 173 21.24 14.91 31.44
N GLU A 174 20.47 14.78 32.51
CA GLU A 174 20.45 15.69 33.66
C GLU A 174 21.78 15.74 34.43
N ASP A 175 22.53 14.62 34.49
CA ASP A 175 23.84 14.53 35.14
C ASP A 175 24.95 15.29 34.38
N LEU A 176 24.64 15.82 33.19
CA LEU A 176 25.56 16.63 32.38
C LEU A 176 25.46 18.13 32.68
N ILE A 177 24.49 18.53 33.51
CA ILE A 177 24.33 19.91 33.98
C ILE A 177 25.36 20.17 35.08
N ASP A 178 26.10 21.28 34.99
CA ASP A 178 27.07 21.68 36.01
C ASP A 178 26.39 22.29 37.24
N ASP A 179 27.16 22.52 38.30
CA ASP A 179 26.66 23.10 39.57
C ASP A 179 26.07 24.52 39.39
N ASP A 180 26.40 25.22 38.29
CA ASP A 180 25.88 26.54 37.93
C ASP A 180 24.60 26.46 37.07
N GLY A 181 24.07 25.27 36.82
CA GLY A 181 22.87 25.04 35.99
C GLY A 181 23.10 25.19 34.49
N LYS A 182 24.35 25.10 34.02
CA LYS A 182 24.73 25.18 32.60
C LYS A 182 25.09 23.82 32.05
N ILE A 183 24.87 23.67 30.75
CA ILE A 183 25.32 22.50 30.00
C ILE A 183 26.23 22.92 28.85
N TYR A 184 27.40 22.27 28.78
CA TYR A 184 28.36 22.50 27.72
C TYR A 184 28.20 21.48 26.60
N LYS A 185 28.22 21.98 25.36
CA LYS A 185 28.25 21.15 24.16
C LYS A 185 29.33 20.06 24.22
N THR A 186 30.50 20.40 24.77
CA THR A 186 31.63 19.47 24.92
C THR A 186 31.32 18.29 25.84
N SER A 187 30.55 18.50 26.91
CA SER A 187 30.15 17.45 27.84
C SER A 187 29.22 16.45 27.17
N VAL A 188 28.21 16.94 26.45
CA VAL A 188 27.29 16.10 25.67
C VAL A 188 28.04 15.31 24.60
N LEU A 189 28.89 15.99 23.80
CA LEU A 189 29.68 15.33 22.77
C LEU A 189 30.66 14.29 23.34
N SER A 190 31.19 14.50 24.54
CA SER A 190 32.04 13.50 25.21
C SER A 190 31.23 12.27 25.61
N CYS A 191 30.08 12.48 26.27
CA CYS A 191 29.20 11.38 26.67
C CYS A 191 28.72 10.58 25.45
N TRP A 192 28.33 11.26 24.36
CA TRP A 192 27.92 10.58 23.14
C TRP A 192 29.06 9.83 22.46
N ARG A 193 30.32 10.29 22.55
CA ARG A 193 31.47 9.48 22.11
C ARG A 193 31.64 8.22 22.93
N ASP A 194 31.40 8.29 24.24
CA ASP A 194 31.43 7.10 25.11
C ASP A 194 30.31 6.12 24.73
N ILE A 195 29.12 6.63 24.41
CA ILE A 195 28.00 5.82 23.92
C ILE A 195 28.31 5.18 22.55
N LEU A 196 28.99 5.90 21.66
CA LEU A 196 29.45 5.36 20.37
C LEU A 196 30.45 4.21 20.55
N ASN A 197 31.23 4.19 21.64
CA ASN A 197 32.14 3.09 21.97
C ASN A 197 31.41 1.84 22.49
N ILE A 198 30.12 1.98 22.86
CA ILE A 198 29.23 0.87 23.27
C ILE A 198 28.34 0.43 22.08
N ASN A 199 28.74 0.82 20.86
CA ASN A 199 28.15 0.42 19.58
C ASN A 199 26.73 0.94 19.26
N TYR A 200 26.24 1.99 19.93
CA TYR A 200 25.02 2.71 19.49
C TYR A 200 25.28 3.69 18.34
N TRP A 201 26.19 3.32 17.44
CA TRP A 201 26.63 4.13 16.31
C TRP A 201 25.50 4.66 15.40
N PRO A 202 24.47 3.86 15.07
CA PRO A 202 23.39 4.31 14.21
C PRO A 202 22.64 5.52 14.74
N ILE A 203 22.48 5.63 16.06
CA ILE A 203 21.64 6.65 16.72
C ILE A 203 22.46 7.91 16.98
N PHE A 204 23.65 7.74 17.57
CA PHE A 204 24.41 8.87 18.10
C PHE A 204 25.35 9.53 17.08
N ASN A 205 25.75 8.86 15.99
CA ASN A 205 26.72 9.46 15.07
C ASN A 205 26.13 10.65 14.29
N VAL A 206 24.93 10.49 13.73
CA VAL A 206 24.25 11.58 13.00
C VAL A 206 23.90 12.71 13.97
N ALA A 207 23.34 12.37 15.14
CA ALA A 207 23.04 13.35 16.19
C ALA A 207 24.28 14.13 16.63
N MET A 208 25.42 13.45 16.85
CA MET A 208 26.69 14.07 17.23
C MET A 208 27.20 15.01 16.13
N THR A 209 27.09 14.62 14.85
CA THR A 209 27.53 15.43 13.71
C THR A 209 26.65 16.69 13.55
N LEU A 210 25.34 16.54 13.73
CA LEU A 210 24.39 17.66 13.77
C LEU A 210 24.70 18.61 14.93
N LEU A 211 24.88 18.08 16.15
CA LEU A 211 25.19 18.88 17.33
C LEU A 211 26.55 19.60 17.20
N GLN A 212 27.55 18.97 16.58
CA GLN A 212 28.84 19.61 16.30
C GLN A 212 28.69 20.87 15.44
N SER A 213 27.76 20.84 14.49
CA SER A 213 27.43 21.97 13.60
C SER A 213 26.74 23.13 14.32
N ILE A 214 26.20 22.93 15.53
CA ILE A 214 25.57 24.00 16.31
C ILE A 214 26.64 24.83 17.05
N PRO A 215 26.66 26.18 16.93
CA PRO A 215 27.61 27.03 17.63
C PRO A 215 27.54 26.92 19.16
N ALA A 216 28.70 26.94 19.84
CA ALA A 216 28.76 26.79 21.29
C ALA A 216 28.00 27.89 22.07
N ALA A 217 27.95 29.11 21.53
CA ALA A 217 27.20 30.24 22.11
C ALA A 217 25.68 30.00 22.16
N VAL A 218 25.17 29.13 21.29
CA VAL A 218 23.74 28.81 21.15
C VAL A 218 23.39 27.47 21.81
N ALA A 219 24.39 26.63 22.05
CA ALA A 219 24.21 25.26 22.51
C ALA A 219 23.53 25.18 23.87
N ASN A 220 23.90 26.00 24.86
CA ASN A 220 23.37 25.90 26.23
C ASN A 220 21.82 25.99 26.30
N PRO A 221 21.15 27.06 25.82
CA PRO A 221 19.68 27.15 25.91
C PRO A 221 18.96 26.09 25.06
N PHE A 222 19.56 25.65 23.95
CA PHE A 222 19.00 24.58 23.12
C PHE A 222 19.09 23.21 23.83
N LEU A 223 20.25 22.90 24.41
CA LEU A 223 20.50 21.64 25.11
C LEU A 223 19.64 21.50 26.38
N LEU A 224 19.47 22.59 27.16
CA LEU A 224 18.57 22.59 28.32
C LEU A 224 17.12 22.25 27.91
N LYS A 225 16.63 22.77 26.78
CA LYS A 225 15.31 22.40 26.25
C LYS A 225 15.23 20.92 25.84
N MET A 226 16.29 20.36 25.28
CA MET A 226 16.31 18.94 24.91
C MET A 226 16.29 18.03 26.15
N ILE A 227 16.97 18.43 27.22
CA ILE A 227 16.94 17.71 28.51
C ILE A 227 15.54 17.79 29.13
N ASP A 228 14.97 18.99 29.26
CA ASP A 228 13.60 19.18 29.77
C ASP A 228 12.59 18.34 28.97
N LEU A 229 12.73 18.33 27.64
CA LEU A 229 11.92 17.48 26.78
C LEU A 229 12.10 15.99 27.12
N SER A 230 13.34 15.51 27.24
CA SER A 230 13.61 14.11 27.59
C SER A 230 13.08 13.73 28.98
N GLU A 231 13.18 14.62 29.97
CA GLU A 231 12.66 14.41 31.33
C GLU A 231 11.13 14.37 31.36
N ARG A 232 10.47 15.29 30.65
CA ARG A 232 9.00 15.29 30.52
C ARG A 232 8.51 14.00 29.87
N LEU A 233 9.22 13.51 28.85
CA LEU A 233 8.90 12.25 28.21
C LEU A 233 9.17 11.04 29.11
N ALA A 234 10.24 11.09 29.92
CA ALA A 234 10.53 10.10 30.95
C ALA A 234 9.41 10.02 32.00
N GLY A 235 8.92 11.17 32.45
CA GLY A 235 7.85 11.29 33.44
C GLY A 235 6.51 10.72 32.97
N LEU A 236 6.28 10.60 31.67
CA LEU A 236 5.05 10.03 31.09
C LEU A 236 5.05 8.48 31.08
N GLY A 237 6.15 7.81 31.44
CA GLY A 237 6.20 6.34 31.40
C GLY A 237 7.49 5.69 31.92
N ALA A 238 7.72 5.74 33.24
CA ALA A 238 8.88 5.18 33.94
C ALA A 238 9.03 3.63 33.93
N SER A 239 8.27 2.89 33.10
CA SER A 239 8.39 1.42 33.00
C SER A 239 8.55 0.90 31.58
N SER A 240 8.34 1.73 30.55
CA SER A 240 8.46 1.34 29.14
C SER A 240 8.93 2.48 28.25
N MET A 241 9.80 3.36 28.77
CA MET A 241 10.44 4.46 28.01
C MET A 241 10.98 3.97 26.65
N HIS A 242 11.43 2.72 26.60
CA HIS A 242 11.93 2.02 25.42
C HIS A 242 10.89 1.85 24.31
N ASP A 243 9.72 1.28 24.64
CA ASP A 243 8.61 1.07 23.69
C ASP A 243 7.91 2.39 23.33
N LEU A 244 7.79 3.27 24.33
CA LEU A 244 7.18 4.58 24.20
C LEU A 244 7.98 5.49 23.25
N SER A 245 9.30 5.55 23.41
CA SER A 245 10.20 6.36 22.55
C SER A 245 10.09 5.95 21.09
N GLY A 246 10.25 4.66 20.77
CA GLY A 246 10.19 4.18 19.39
C GLY A 246 8.85 4.47 18.70
N GLN A 247 7.73 4.18 19.38
CA GLN A 247 6.39 4.37 18.83
C GLN A 247 5.99 5.86 18.70
N MET A 248 6.42 6.70 19.64
CA MET A 248 6.21 8.14 19.56
C MET A 248 6.98 8.79 18.41
N PHE A 249 8.26 8.45 18.25
CA PHE A 249 9.06 8.99 17.15
C PHE A 249 8.47 8.55 15.81
N GLN A 250 8.04 7.30 15.67
CA GLN A 250 7.31 6.83 14.49
C GLN A 250 6.04 7.64 14.23
N ARG A 251 5.21 7.90 15.26
CA ARG A 251 4.00 8.73 15.12
C ARG A 251 4.31 10.16 14.71
N LEU A 252 5.31 10.79 15.31
CA LEU A 252 5.72 12.16 14.99
C LEU A 252 6.22 12.30 13.54
N ILE A 253 6.98 11.30 13.09
CA ILE A 253 7.49 11.25 11.72
C ILE A 253 6.37 10.93 10.71
N SER A 254 5.30 10.28 11.16
CA SER A 254 4.13 9.99 10.34
C SER A 254 3.28 11.24 10.03
N ASP A 255 3.47 12.37 10.72
CA ASP A 255 2.83 13.64 10.35
C ASP A 255 3.51 14.25 9.12
N ARG A 256 2.74 14.50 8.05
CA ARG A 256 3.18 15.13 6.79
C ARG A 256 3.93 16.45 6.97
N LYS A 257 3.74 17.15 8.09
CA LYS A 257 4.53 18.35 8.44
C LYS A 257 6.02 18.05 8.65
N PHE A 258 6.38 16.80 8.89
CA PHE A 258 7.71 16.39 9.35
C PHE A 258 8.57 15.76 8.26
N LEU A 259 8.04 14.82 7.48
CA LEU A 259 8.70 14.17 6.33
C LEU A 259 7.67 14.02 5.21
N ALA A 260 7.92 14.62 4.04
CA ALA A 260 6.98 14.65 2.91
C ALA A 260 6.84 13.29 2.18
N THR A 261 6.89 12.18 2.92
CA THR A 261 6.94 10.80 2.43
C THR A 261 5.77 10.00 3.00
N PHE A 262 5.16 9.16 2.15
CA PHE A 262 4.02 8.33 2.52
C PHE A 262 4.49 7.13 3.36
N TYR A 263 4.14 7.10 4.66
CA TYR A 263 4.56 6.04 5.58
C TYR A 263 3.46 5.01 5.81
N THR A 264 3.83 3.73 5.90
CA THR A 264 2.91 2.65 6.30
C THR A 264 2.48 2.83 7.75
N LEU A 265 1.17 2.78 8.02
CA LEU A 265 0.67 2.92 9.40
C LEU A 265 1.06 1.73 10.28
N PRO A 266 1.26 1.91 11.59
CA PRO A 266 1.66 0.83 12.49
C PRO A 266 0.73 -0.38 12.49
N ALA A 267 -0.59 -0.17 12.45
CA ALA A 267 -1.57 -1.24 12.38
C ALA A 267 -1.47 -2.01 11.03
N SER A 268 -1.34 -1.30 9.92
CA SER A 268 -1.12 -1.90 8.60
C SER A 268 0.19 -2.70 8.52
N ALA A 269 1.26 -2.17 9.11
CA ALA A 269 2.55 -2.84 9.18
C ALA A 269 2.47 -4.13 10.03
N THR A 270 1.73 -4.09 11.13
CA THR A 270 1.46 -5.27 11.98
C THR A 270 0.68 -6.33 11.21
N LEU A 271 -0.40 -5.95 10.50
CA LEU A 271 -1.19 -6.87 9.68
C LEU A 271 -0.30 -7.56 8.63
N LEU A 272 0.50 -6.79 7.90
CA LEU A 272 1.38 -7.34 6.87
C LEU A 272 2.47 -8.26 7.46
N ALA A 273 3.09 -7.85 8.58
CA ALA A 273 4.12 -8.62 9.25
C ALA A 273 3.58 -9.94 9.83
N GLU A 274 2.42 -9.93 10.47
CA GLU A 274 1.79 -11.14 11.03
C GLU A 274 1.43 -12.14 9.94
N LEU A 275 0.88 -11.68 8.80
CA LEU A 275 0.60 -12.52 7.64
C LEU A 275 1.89 -13.10 7.02
N ALA A 276 2.97 -12.32 6.94
CA ALA A 276 4.23 -12.77 6.35
C ALA A 276 4.97 -13.77 7.25
N ILE A 277 5.12 -13.46 8.53
CA ILE A 277 5.82 -14.30 9.52
C ILE A 277 5.03 -15.58 9.80
N GLY A 278 3.69 -15.50 9.80
CA GLY A 278 2.82 -16.66 9.97
C GLY A 278 3.01 -17.77 8.93
N ARG A 279 3.59 -17.45 7.76
CA ARG A 279 3.87 -18.42 6.68
C ARG A 279 5.22 -19.11 6.78
N LEU A 280 6.10 -18.66 7.67
CA LEU A 280 7.40 -19.27 7.84
C LEU A 280 7.25 -20.67 8.45
N ASN A 281 7.77 -21.68 7.76
CA ASN A 281 7.90 -23.02 8.29
C ASN A 281 9.13 -23.14 9.20
N VAL A 282 9.09 -22.47 10.34
CA VAL A 282 10.18 -22.40 11.32
C VAL A 282 9.71 -23.01 12.63
N ASN A 283 10.51 -23.89 13.22
CA ASN A 283 10.28 -24.33 14.58
C ASN A 283 10.69 -23.20 15.55
N TRP A 284 9.70 -22.49 16.09
CA TRP A 284 9.88 -21.39 17.03
C TRP A 284 10.46 -21.82 18.39
N GLU A 285 10.47 -23.12 18.71
CA GLU A 285 11.17 -23.66 19.89
C GLU A 285 12.68 -23.83 19.64
N ASN A 286 13.11 -23.87 18.38
CA ASN A 286 14.50 -24.06 17.99
C ASN A 286 15.18 -22.71 17.69
N LEU A 287 15.90 -22.18 18.68
CA LEU A 287 16.66 -20.94 18.52
C LEU A 287 17.58 -20.97 17.29
N GLU A 288 18.32 -22.06 17.03
CA GLU A 288 19.24 -22.14 15.89
C GLU A 288 18.55 -22.08 14.52
N ALA A 289 17.28 -22.49 14.44
CA ALA A 289 16.48 -22.29 13.23
C ALA A 289 16.09 -20.81 13.07
N ILE A 290 15.68 -20.17 14.17
CA ILE A 290 15.34 -18.74 14.21
C ILE A 290 16.55 -17.86 13.89
N ARG A 291 17.74 -18.22 14.38
CA ARG A 291 19.01 -17.48 14.18
C ARG A 291 19.40 -17.33 12.71
N LYS A 292 18.88 -18.18 11.83
CA LYS A 292 19.20 -18.19 10.39
C LYS A 292 18.23 -17.36 9.56
N LEU A 293 17.14 -16.86 10.15
CA LEU A 293 16.17 -16.07 9.43
C LEU A 293 16.77 -14.74 9.01
N THR A 294 16.55 -14.39 7.75
CA THR A 294 16.88 -13.08 7.20
C THR A 294 15.61 -12.39 6.73
N ILE A 295 15.27 -11.26 7.35
CA ILE A 295 14.11 -10.42 7.04
C ILE A 295 14.65 -9.09 6.50
N ALA A 296 14.25 -8.73 5.28
CA ALA A 296 14.79 -7.55 4.61
C ALA A 296 13.70 -6.54 4.20
N ASP A 297 14.03 -5.26 4.32
CA ASP A 297 13.31 -4.14 3.71
C ASP A 297 14.30 -3.28 2.92
N LEU A 298 14.23 -3.35 1.59
CA LEU A 298 15.19 -2.71 0.69
C LEU A 298 14.77 -1.30 0.26
N ALA A 299 13.70 -0.78 0.87
CA ALA A 299 13.21 0.60 0.78
C ALA A 299 12.63 1.01 2.14
N CYS A 300 13.46 0.97 3.18
CA CYS A 300 12.97 0.84 4.55
C CYS A 300 12.27 2.08 5.13
N GLY A 301 12.52 3.28 4.60
CA GLY A 301 11.91 4.51 5.12
C GLY A 301 12.13 4.65 6.63
N THR A 302 11.06 4.74 7.40
CA THR A 302 11.13 4.83 8.88
C THR A 302 11.42 3.51 9.59
N GLY A 303 11.41 2.38 8.89
CA GLY A 303 11.58 1.05 9.47
C GLY A 303 10.33 0.49 10.14
N SER A 304 9.14 1.06 9.89
CA SER A 304 7.88 0.62 10.50
C SER A 304 7.54 -0.84 10.20
N LEU A 305 7.80 -1.30 8.96
CA LEU A 305 7.57 -2.69 8.54
C LEU A 305 8.55 -3.67 9.20
N LEU A 306 9.83 -3.34 9.26
CA LEU A 306 10.83 -4.16 9.95
C LEU A 306 10.59 -4.20 11.46
N GLY A 307 10.17 -3.09 12.06
CA GLY A 307 9.79 -3.06 13.49
C GLY A 307 8.60 -3.96 13.79
N ALA A 308 7.57 -3.94 12.93
CA ALA A 308 6.44 -4.86 13.04
C ALA A 308 6.87 -6.33 12.87
N ALA A 309 7.77 -6.63 11.92
CA ALA A 309 8.31 -7.97 11.72
C ALA A 309 9.16 -8.45 12.92
N GLN A 310 9.99 -7.58 13.50
CA GLN A 310 10.76 -7.85 14.72
C GLN A 310 9.83 -8.20 15.88
N LYS A 311 8.75 -7.43 16.07
CA LYS A 311 7.74 -7.68 17.10
C LYS A 311 7.02 -9.01 16.88
N ALA A 312 6.59 -9.31 15.64
CA ALA A 312 5.93 -10.56 15.28
C ALA A 312 6.81 -11.81 15.54
N VAL A 313 8.12 -11.71 15.31
CA VAL A 313 9.10 -12.75 15.67
C VAL A 313 9.23 -12.89 17.19
N SER A 314 9.39 -11.76 17.89
CA SER A 314 9.58 -11.74 19.35
C SER A 314 8.40 -12.35 20.09
N VAL A 315 7.17 -12.01 19.67
CA VAL A 315 5.93 -12.60 20.23
C VAL A 315 5.92 -14.13 20.06
N ARG A 316 6.32 -14.66 18.90
CA ARG A 316 6.36 -16.11 18.64
C ARG A 316 7.41 -16.83 19.48
N ILE A 317 8.54 -16.19 19.76
CA ILE A 317 9.59 -16.74 20.65
C ILE A 317 9.13 -16.75 22.10
N ARG A 318 8.51 -15.66 22.57
CA ARG A 318 7.96 -15.63 23.94
C ARG A 318 6.90 -16.73 24.12
N ARG A 319 6.06 -16.95 23.09
CA ARG A 319 5.07 -18.05 23.06
C ARG A 319 5.69 -19.44 23.10
N SER A 320 6.88 -19.63 22.52
CA SER A 320 7.61 -20.91 22.61
C SER A 320 8.43 -21.05 23.90
N GLY A 321 8.34 -20.09 24.83
CA GLY A 321 9.05 -20.08 26.10
C GLY A 321 10.48 -19.53 26.02
N GLY A 322 10.86 -18.91 24.90
CA GLY A 322 12.15 -18.24 24.73
C GLY A 322 12.15 -16.79 25.24
N ASP A 323 13.36 -16.27 25.48
CA ASP A 323 13.60 -14.88 25.84
C ASP A 323 14.09 -14.09 24.62
N ASP A 324 13.30 -13.11 24.19
CA ASP A 324 13.54 -12.27 23.01
C ASP A 324 14.75 -11.34 23.18
N ARG A 325 15.11 -10.99 24.42
CA ARG A 325 16.33 -10.22 24.74
C ARG A 325 17.59 -10.89 24.22
N ASN A 326 17.65 -12.22 24.32
CA ASN A 326 18.79 -13.01 23.85
C ASN A 326 18.91 -13.04 22.32
N LEU A 327 17.85 -12.66 21.59
CA LEU A 327 17.84 -12.58 20.14
C LEU A 327 18.11 -11.16 19.63
N HIS A 328 17.94 -10.13 20.46
CA HIS A 328 18.01 -8.74 20.02
C HIS A 328 19.32 -8.38 19.29
N SER A 329 20.48 -8.71 19.86
CA SER A 329 21.77 -8.45 19.22
C SER A 329 21.89 -9.19 17.89
N LEU A 330 21.43 -10.44 17.84
CA LEU A 330 21.44 -11.23 16.62
C LEU A 330 20.48 -10.68 15.55
N MET A 331 19.33 -10.17 15.96
CA MET A 331 18.38 -9.50 15.07
C MET A 331 19.05 -8.31 14.39
N MET A 332 19.70 -7.45 15.18
CA MET A 332 20.36 -6.25 14.68
C MET A 332 21.57 -6.57 13.79
N GLU A 333 22.37 -7.57 14.17
CA GLU A 333 23.62 -7.90 13.49
C GLU A 333 23.42 -8.76 12.24
N ASN A 334 22.51 -9.73 12.28
CA ASN A 334 22.47 -10.80 11.28
C ASN A 334 21.10 -11.01 10.63
N MET A 335 19.99 -10.84 11.35
CA MET A 335 18.67 -11.22 10.82
C MET A 335 17.96 -10.09 10.08
N LEU A 336 18.04 -8.85 10.57
CA LEU A 336 17.33 -7.71 9.99
C LEU A 336 18.23 -6.97 9.01
N VAL A 337 17.77 -6.82 7.77
CA VAL A 337 18.49 -6.13 6.71
C VAL A 337 17.66 -4.96 6.22
N ALA A 338 18.23 -3.76 6.18
CA ALA A 338 17.53 -2.57 5.71
C ALA A 338 18.38 -1.77 4.73
N ALA A 339 17.74 -1.17 3.73
CA ALA A 339 18.40 -0.24 2.83
C ALA A 339 17.49 0.94 2.49
N ASP A 340 18.04 2.15 2.47
CA ASP A 340 17.37 3.35 1.98
C ASP A 340 18.40 4.30 1.34
N ILE A 341 17.94 5.22 0.51
CA ILE A 341 18.77 6.28 -0.07
C ILE A 341 18.92 7.46 0.89
N MET A 342 18.01 7.64 1.84
CA MET A 342 18.02 8.75 2.80
C MET A 342 18.78 8.40 4.08
N PRO A 343 19.84 9.16 4.47
CA PRO A 343 20.51 8.97 5.75
C PRO A 343 19.57 9.11 6.96
N ALA A 344 18.58 10.00 6.87
CA ALA A 344 17.57 10.15 7.92
C ALA A 344 16.71 8.89 8.05
N ALA A 345 16.30 8.26 6.94
CA ALA A 345 15.50 7.04 6.95
C ALA A 345 16.26 5.87 7.61
N THR A 346 17.53 5.70 7.25
CA THR A 346 18.37 4.64 7.84
C THR A 346 18.65 4.87 9.33
N HIS A 347 18.86 6.12 9.75
CA HIS A 347 18.96 6.49 11.16
C HIS A 347 17.69 6.13 11.94
N LEU A 348 16.52 6.51 11.42
CA LEU A 348 15.23 6.27 12.04
C LEU A 348 14.90 4.77 12.13
N THR A 349 15.20 4.02 11.06
CA THR A 349 15.06 2.56 11.04
C THR A 349 15.92 1.93 12.12
N ALA A 350 17.20 2.31 12.22
CA ALA A 350 18.09 1.76 13.23
C ALA A 350 17.67 2.13 14.65
N SER A 351 17.21 3.36 14.86
CA SER A 351 16.70 3.80 16.15
C SER A 351 15.44 3.05 16.56
N THR A 352 14.50 2.87 15.63
CA THR A 352 13.27 2.09 15.86
C THR A 352 13.60 0.68 16.32
N LEU A 353 14.45 -0.03 15.55
CA LEU A 353 14.75 -1.43 15.82
C LEU A 353 15.54 -1.60 17.13
N SER A 354 16.46 -0.68 17.42
CA SER A 354 17.26 -0.69 18.67
C SER A 354 16.41 -0.38 19.90
N SER A 355 15.32 0.37 19.75
CA SER A 355 14.44 0.76 20.87
C SER A 355 13.65 -0.42 21.46
N ALA A 356 13.60 -1.57 20.79
CA ALA A 356 12.99 -2.77 21.33
C ALA A 356 13.69 -3.26 22.63
N HIS A 357 15.03 -3.23 22.66
CA HIS A 357 15.82 -3.59 23.84
C HIS A 357 17.07 -2.69 23.98
N PRO A 358 16.90 -1.40 24.32
CA PRO A 358 17.98 -0.42 24.27
C PRO A 358 19.08 -0.64 25.31
N GLY A 359 18.88 -1.53 26.29
CA GLY A 359 19.94 -1.93 27.22
C GLY A 359 20.91 -2.98 26.66
N ILE A 360 20.64 -3.55 25.48
CA ILE A 360 21.40 -4.66 24.90
C ILE A 360 22.27 -4.13 23.76
N PRO A 361 23.61 -4.07 23.95
CA PRO A 361 24.51 -3.63 22.89
C PRO A 361 24.63 -4.71 21.80
N PHE A 362 24.98 -4.27 20.59
CA PHE A 362 25.24 -5.12 19.41
C PHE A 362 26.51 -4.63 18.71
N ASP A 363 27.23 -5.49 18.01
CA ASP A 363 28.53 -5.16 17.40
C ASP A 363 28.40 -4.34 16.11
N HIS A 364 27.35 -4.59 15.33
CA HIS A 364 27.11 -3.94 14.04
C HIS A 364 25.64 -4.05 13.62
N THR A 365 25.29 -3.32 12.56
CA THR A 365 23.95 -3.35 11.95
C THR A 365 24.07 -3.66 10.46
N ARG A 366 23.03 -4.27 9.89
CA ARG A 366 22.86 -4.45 8.44
C ARG A 366 21.87 -3.45 7.85
N ILE A 367 21.99 -2.18 8.28
CA ILE A 367 21.16 -1.05 7.85
C ILE A 367 22.05 -0.11 7.04
N PHE A 368 21.78 -0.03 5.73
CA PHE A 368 22.66 0.59 4.74
C PHE A 368 22.06 1.85 4.11
N THR A 369 22.85 2.91 4.03
CA THR A 369 22.50 4.10 3.24
C THR A 369 23.11 3.97 1.85
N MET A 370 22.26 3.73 0.87
CA MET A 370 22.65 3.45 -0.51
C MET A 370 22.96 4.75 -1.27
N PRO A 371 24.00 4.76 -2.13
CA PRO A 371 24.33 5.92 -2.94
C PRO A 371 23.26 6.19 -3.98
N TYR A 372 23.02 7.47 -4.24
CA TYR A 372 21.97 7.95 -5.12
C TYR A 372 22.43 9.23 -5.81
N GLY A 373 22.22 9.31 -7.13
CA GLY A 373 22.69 10.42 -7.94
C GLY A 373 24.05 10.15 -8.60
N GLN A 374 24.69 11.21 -9.05
CA GLN A 374 26.00 11.17 -9.68
C GLN A 374 27.11 11.53 -8.67
N GLU A 375 28.04 10.60 -8.44
CA GLU A 375 29.28 10.85 -7.70
C GLU A 375 30.46 10.69 -8.66
N ASP A 376 31.24 11.75 -8.87
CA ASP A 376 32.36 11.79 -9.81
C ASP A 376 31.98 11.33 -11.24
N ARG A 377 32.42 10.11 -11.63
CA ARG A 377 32.17 9.48 -12.94
C ARG A 377 31.13 8.35 -12.88
N ASP A 378 30.67 7.99 -11.69
CA ASP A 378 29.76 6.87 -11.47
C ASP A 378 28.34 7.39 -11.18
N THR A 379 27.34 6.58 -11.52
CA THR A 379 25.93 6.89 -11.30
C THR A 379 25.30 5.78 -10.49
N TYR A 380 24.56 6.15 -9.44
CA TYR A 380 23.93 5.24 -8.51
C TYR A 380 22.43 5.52 -8.41
N ILE A 381 21.63 4.46 -8.33
CA ILE A 381 20.16 4.54 -8.21
C ILE A 381 19.63 3.88 -6.93
N GLY A 382 20.42 3.92 -5.86
CA GLY A 382 20.05 3.35 -4.56
C GLY A 382 20.10 1.82 -4.52
N SER A 383 19.16 1.20 -3.79
CA SER A 383 19.09 -0.26 -3.61
C SER A 383 18.82 -1.04 -4.89
N LEU A 384 18.32 -0.39 -5.96
CA LEU A 384 18.14 -1.04 -7.27
C LEU A 384 19.47 -1.49 -7.92
N GLU A 385 20.62 -0.97 -7.46
CA GLU A 385 21.95 -1.47 -7.86
C GLU A 385 22.17 -2.94 -7.45
N LEU A 386 21.47 -3.40 -6.40
CA LEU A 386 21.59 -4.76 -5.88
C LEU A 386 20.80 -5.79 -6.71
N ILE A 387 20.06 -5.41 -7.75
CA ILE A 387 19.27 -6.36 -8.56
C ILE A 387 20.18 -7.47 -9.12
N LEU A 388 21.27 -7.07 -9.79
CA LEU A 388 22.20 -7.99 -10.44
C LEU A 388 23.41 -8.32 -9.57
N GLU A 389 23.77 -7.40 -8.68
CA GLU A 389 24.99 -7.48 -7.89
C GLU A 389 24.71 -8.03 -6.48
N ASN A 390 25.68 -8.76 -5.92
CA ASN A 390 25.63 -9.20 -4.52
C ASN A 390 26.13 -8.13 -3.54
N GLN A 391 26.80 -7.12 -4.09
CA GLN A 391 27.46 -6.07 -3.33
C GLN A 391 27.20 -4.73 -4.01
N ALA A 392 26.94 -3.71 -3.21
CA ALA A 392 26.89 -2.33 -3.68
C ALA A 392 27.66 -1.44 -2.72
N LYS A 393 28.22 -0.35 -3.25
CA LYS A 393 28.80 0.70 -2.42
C LYS A 393 27.71 1.26 -1.51
N SER A 394 28.05 1.56 -0.26
CA SER A 394 27.19 2.20 0.74
C SER A 394 27.89 3.47 1.23
N ILE A 395 27.15 4.59 1.30
CA ILE A 395 27.71 5.88 1.78
C ILE A 395 27.95 5.80 3.29
N PHE A 396 27.01 5.17 4.01
CA PHE A 396 27.12 4.88 5.44
C PHE A 396 26.61 3.46 5.71
N GLY A 397 27.39 2.63 6.40
CA GLY A 397 26.86 1.47 7.11
C GLY A 397 26.86 1.79 8.59
N THR A 398 25.73 1.56 9.24
CA THR A 398 25.50 2.10 10.58
C THR A 398 26.21 1.32 11.71
N GLY A 399 27.09 0.36 11.40
CA GLY A 399 27.71 -0.44 12.46
C GLY A 399 28.96 -1.28 12.18
N THR A 400 29.52 -1.40 10.97
CA THR A 400 30.76 -2.20 10.81
C THR A 400 32.01 -1.40 11.20
N LYS A 401 32.88 -1.96 12.04
CA LYS A 401 34.09 -1.33 12.60
C LYS A 401 34.90 -0.53 11.57
N ARG A 402 34.99 0.79 11.73
CA ARG A 402 36.11 1.61 11.25
C ARG A 402 37.38 1.12 11.96
N ARG A 403 38.11 0.15 11.40
CA ARG A 403 39.50 -0.07 11.81
C ARG A 403 40.31 1.11 11.29
N ALA A 404 40.52 2.09 12.17
CA ALA A 404 41.49 3.15 11.97
C ALA A 404 42.91 2.54 12.00
N SER A 405 43.39 2.03 10.87
CA SER A 405 44.83 2.05 10.58
C SER A 405 45.13 3.42 10.01
N GLY A 406 46.01 4.17 10.69
CA GLY A 406 46.37 5.54 10.33
C GLY A 406 46.74 5.71 8.85
N THR A 407 46.45 6.92 8.36
CA THR A 407 46.80 7.45 7.04
C THR A 407 46.21 6.68 5.85
N GLY A 408 45.01 7.07 5.42
CA GLY A 408 44.41 6.59 4.16
C GLY A 408 42.94 6.97 4.05
N GLU A 409 42.53 7.42 2.86
CA GLU A 409 41.22 7.97 2.49
C GLU A 409 39.99 7.16 2.97
N ASP A 410 38.93 7.89 3.33
CA ASP A 410 37.60 7.42 3.74
C ASP A 410 36.95 6.62 2.58
N ARG A 411 37.18 5.31 2.51
CA ARG A 411 36.53 4.42 1.53
C ARG A 411 35.23 3.88 2.13
N GLY A 412 34.10 4.21 1.51
CA GLY A 412 32.75 3.76 1.90
C GLY A 412 32.65 2.23 2.08
N GLN A 413 31.71 1.81 2.93
CA GLN A 413 31.46 0.40 3.25
C GLN A 413 30.69 -0.29 2.11
N GLU A 414 30.85 -1.60 1.95
CA GLU A 414 30.06 -2.39 0.98
C GLU A 414 28.82 -2.99 1.65
N ALA A 415 27.64 -2.71 1.10
CA ALA A 415 26.41 -3.42 1.44
C ALA A 415 26.43 -4.79 0.75
N VAL A 416 26.63 -5.86 1.52
CA VAL A 416 26.65 -7.24 1.01
C VAL A 416 25.28 -7.89 1.25
N ILE A 417 24.51 -8.03 0.17
CA ILE A 417 23.20 -8.69 0.15
C ILE A 417 23.21 -9.68 -1.01
N SER A 418 23.53 -10.93 -0.70
CA SER A 418 23.65 -12.00 -1.69
C SER A 418 22.30 -12.32 -2.35
N GLN A 419 22.33 -12.85 -3.57
CA GLN A 419 21.12 -13.42 -4.20
C GLN A 419 20.53 -14.53 -3.32
N GLN A 420 19.20 -14.63 -3.29
CA GLN A 420 18.46 -15.68 -2.57
C GLN A 420 18.89 -15.84 -1.10
N CYS A 421 19.21 -14.76 -0.40
CA CYS A 421 19.62 -14.81 1.01
C CYS A 421 18.46 -14.57 1.99
N CYS A 422 17.36 -13.98 1.55
CA CYS A 422 16.28 -13.55 2.44
C CYS A 422 15.20 -14.62 2.57
N ASP A 423 14.75 -14.88 3.80
CA ASP A 423 13.55 -15.65 4.14
C ASP A 423 12.29 -14.82 3.90
N ILE A 424 12.35 -13.53 4.21
CA ILE A 424 11.26 -12.57 4.01
C ILE A 424 11.79 -11.30 3.38
N ILE A 425 11.04 -10.77 2.42
CA ILE A 425 11.17 -9.37 2.00
C ILE A 425 9.85 -8.69 2.26
N ILE A 426 9.87 -7.72 3.17
CA ILE A 426 8.72 -6.90 3.57
C ILE A 426 9.04 -5.43 3.27
N MET A 427 8.28 -4.78 2.38
CA MET A 427 8.57 -3.39 2.01
C MET A 427 7.37 -2.61 1.45
N ASN A 428 7.45 -1.28 1.56
CA ASN A 428 6.58 -0.33 0.88
C ASN A 428 7.42 0.44 -0.17
N PRO A 429 7.57 -0.09 -1.40
CA PRO A 429 8.48 0.48 -2.39
C PRO A 429 7.93 1.79 -2.98
N PRO A 430 8.78 2.69 -3.51
CA PRO A 430 8.34 3.96 -4.08
C PRO A 430 7.46 3.80 -5.34
N PHE A 431 6.31 4.49 -5.38
CA PHE A 431 5.33 4.41 -6.48
C PHE A 431 5.60 5.37 -7.66
N THR A 432 6.64 6.20 -7.58
CA THR A 432 6.92 7.23 -8.60
C THR A 432 7.22 6.63 -9.98
N ARG A 433 6.76 7.30 -11.04
CA ARG A 433 6.98 6.85 -12.43
C ARG A 433 8.27 7.41 -13.01
N PRO A 434 9.15 6.58 -13.61
CA PRO A 434 10.37 7.05 -14.26
C PRO A 434 10.11 7.64 -15.65
N THR A 435 8.83 7.76 -16.02
CA THR A 435 8.40 8.28 -17.31
C THR A 435 7.37 9.38 -17.11
N ASN A 436 7.69 10.57 -17.59
CA ASN A 436 6.76 11.68 -17.63
C ASN A 436 6.03 11.68 -18.98
N HIS A 437 4.70 11.51 -18.95
CA HIS A 437 3.87 11.51 -20.17
C HIS A 437 2.80 12.60 -20.17
N GLU A 438 2.67 13.36 -19.08
CA GLU A 438 1.79 14.50 -18.95
C GLU A 438 2.62 15.72 -18.56
N LYS A 439 2.22 16.91 -19.01
CA LYS A 439 2.95 18.18 -18.87
C LYS A 439 3.10 18.56 -17.38
N SER A 440 4.05 17.97 -16.68
CA SER A 440 4.58 18.49 -15.42
C SER A 440 5.96 19.10 -15.67
N ASP A 441 6.32 20.10 -14.88
CA ASP A 441 7.62 20.80 -14.96
C ASP A 441 8.82 19.93 -14.53
N MET A 442 8.62 18.63 -14.22
CA MET A 442 9.67 17.69 -13.78
C MET A 442 9.89 16.56 -14.80
N PRO A 443 11.00 16.53 -15.57
CA PRO A 443 11.18 15.61 -16.69
C PRO A 443 11.14 14.11 -16.35
N ILE A 444 11.61 13.69 -15.17
CA ILE A 444 11.62 12.29 -14.72
C ILE A 444 11.27 12.19 -13.22
N PRO A 445 9.97 12.05 -12.87
CA PRO A 445 9.50 12.11 -11.49
C PRO A 445 10.14 11.09 -10.52
N SER A 446 10.56 9.92 -11.02
CA SER A 446 11.23 8.92 -10.18
C SER A 446 12.60 9.31 -9.67
N PHE A 447 13.29 10.18 -10.39
CA PHE A 447 14.65 10.58 -10.04
C PHE A 447 14.75 12.03 -9.57
N ALA A 448 13.67 12.80 -9.70
CA ALA A 448 13.59 14.20 -9.30
C ALA A 448 13.61 14.46 -7.78
N GLY A 449 13.71 13.41 -6.95
CA GLY A 449 14.00 13.59 -5.53
C GLY A 449 15.39 14.20 -5.33
N PHE A 450 15.55 14.99 -4.25
CA PHE A 450 16.81 15.61 -3.82
C PHE A 450 17.40 16.69 -4.73
N ALA A 451 16.56 17.45 -5.44
CA ALA A 451 16.98 18.57 -6.30
C ALA A 451 17.99 18.17 -7.39
N THR A 452 17.97 16.90 -7.81
CA THR A 452 18.80 16.39 -8.91
C THR A 452 18.49 17.15 -10.19
N SER A 453 19.54 17.56 -10.90
CA SER A 453 19.38 18.28 -12.17
C SER A 453 18.68 17.43 -13.22
N GLU A 454 18.02 18.05 -14.22
CA GLU A 454 17.38 17.28 -15.30
C GLU A 454 18.34 16.35 -16.03
N ASP A 455 19.61 16.73 -16.15
CA ASP A 455 20.63 15.92 -16.80
C ASP A 455 21.06 14.74 -15.94
N GLU A 456 21.20 14.93 -14.63
CA GLU A 456 21.42 13.85 -13.67
C GLU A 456 20.26 12.84 -13.67
N GLN A 457 19.02 13.33 -13.66
CA GLN A 457 17.83 12.47 -13.76
C GLN A 457 17.83 11.59 -15.02
N LYS A 458 18.29 12.12 -16.17
CA LYS A 458 18.41 11.36 -17.42
C LYS A 458 19.47 10.25 -17.30
N ILE A 459 20.63 10.56 -16.74
CA ILE A 459 21.73 9.59 -16.56
C ILE A 459 21.28 8.46 -15.63
N MET A 460 20.56 8.77 -14.54
CA MET A 460 19.99 7.77 -13.64
C MET A 460 18.94 6.88 -14.32
N ALA A 461 18.09 7.46 -15.18
CA ALA A 461 17.15 6.69 -15.97
C ALA A 461 17.85 5.76 -16.99
N GLU A 462 18.96 6.20 -17.58
CA GLU A 462 19.81 5.36 -18.43
C GLU A 462 20.46 4.21 -17.65
N ARG A 463 20.92 4.47 -16.41
CA ARG A 463 21.43 3.44 -15.50
C ARG A 463 20.37 2.38 -15.21
N LEU A 464 19.15 2.78 -14.82
CA LEU A 464 18.04 1.85 -14.60
C LEU A 464 17.71 1.05 -15.87
N LYS A 465 17.68 1.70 -17.03
CA LYS A 465 17.45 1.03 -18.32
C LYS A 465 18.54 -0.01 -18.63
N SER A 466 19.81 0.29 -18.30
CA SER A 466 20.94 -0.63 -18.46
C SER A 466 20.78 -1.89 -17.59
N ILE A 467 20.45 -1.71 -16.30
CA ILE A 467 20.19 -2.81 -15.37
C ILE A 467 19.02 -3.68 -15.88
N ARG A 468 17.90 -3.06 -16.26
CA ARG A 468 16.74 -3.78 -16.82
C ARG A 468 17.10 -4.57 -18.08
N THR A 469 17.89 -3.99 -18.98
CA THR A 469 18.32 -4.67 -20.21
C THR A 469 19.17 -5.91 -19.93
N LYS A 470 20.08 -5.82 -18.94
CA LYS A 470 20.88 -6.96 -18.50
C LYS A 470 20.01 -8.04 -17.82
N LEU A 471 19.09 -7.62 -16.95
CA LEU A 471 18.16 -8.52 -16.26
C LEU A 471 17.27 -9.28 -17.25
N ILE A 472 16.74 -8.62 -18.29
CA ILE A 472 15.96 -9.26 -19.36
C ILE A 472 16.79 -10.33 -20.07
N LYS A 473 18.06 -10.07 -20.36
CA LYS A 473 18.96 -11.06 -20.99
C LYS A 473 19.18 -12.27 -20.08
N GLN A 474 19.42 -12.03 -18.79
CA GLN A 474 19.59 -13.08 -17.79
C GLN A 474 18.32 -13.94 -17.64
N HIS A 475 17.15 -13.31 -17.46
CA HIS A 475 15.88 -14.03 -17.37
C HIS A 475 15.58 -14.83 -18.64
N ARG A 476 15.85 -14.27 -19.83
CA ARG A 476 15.65 -15.01 -21.10
C ARG A 476 16.48 -16.29 -21.15
N GLN A 477 17.71 -16.25 -20.64
CA GLN A 477 18.55 -17.43 -20.53
C GLN A 477 18.00 -18.42 -19.51
N LEU A 478 17.61 -17.96 -18.31
CA LEU A 478 17.03 -18.81 -17.27
C LEU A 478 15.69 -19.46 -17.69
N LEU A 479 14.85 -18.71 -18.40
CA LEU A 479 13.63 -19.20 -19.05
C LEU A 479 13.93 -20.33 -20.05
N SER A 480 14.98 -20.17 -20.87
CA SER A 480 15.37 -21.21 -21.84
C SER A 480 15.89 -22.50 -21.20
N TYR A 481 16.38 -22.42 -19.96
CA TYR A 481 16.79 -23.57 -19.16
C TYR A 481 15.69 -24.11 -18.23
N GLY A 482 14.49 -23.49 -18.22
CA GLY A 482 13.40 -23.85 -17.33
C GLY A 482 13.64 -23.54 -15.85
N VAL A 483 14.63 -22.70 -15.53
CA VAL A 483 14.95 -22.27 -14.15
C VAL A 483 13.98 -21.18 -13.67
N LEU A 484 13.56 -20.31 -14.59
CA LEU A 484 12.47 -19.37 -14.37
C LEU A 484 11.33 -19.69 -15.33
N SER A 485 10.13 -19.24 -14.96
CA SER A 485 8.90 -19.29 -15.75
C SER A 485 8.39 -17.88 -16.12
N SER A 486 8.99 -16.80 -15.60
CA SER A 486 8.61 -15.42 -15.93
C SER A 486 9.72 -14.48 -16.43
N PRO A 487 9.37 -13.48 -17.28
CA PRO A 487 10.23 -12.33 -17.52
C PRO A 487 10.30 -11.43 -16.26
N PRO A 488 11.21 -10.43 -16.24
CA PRO A 488 11.25 -9.43 -15.17
C PRO A 488 9.98 -8.58 -15.09
N ALA A 489 9.64 -8.15 -13.87
CA ALA A 489 8.48 -7.34 -13.54
C ALA A 489 8.63 -5.85 -13.91
N GLY A 490 9.85 -5.31 -13.86
CA GLY A 490 10.11 -3.87 -13.95
C GLY A 490 9.55 -3.22 -15.22
N HIS A 491 8.67 -2.23 -15.04
CA HIS A 491 7.99 -1.51 -16.13
C HIS A 491 7.86 0.00 -15.83
N GLY A 492 8.21 0.86 -16.79
CA GLY A 492 8.24 2.31 -16.59
C GLY A 492 6.88 2.92 -16.21
N ASN A 493 5.78 2.40 -16.77
CA ASN A 493 4.43 2.88 -16.44
C ASN A 493 3.91 2.39 -15.07
N ALA A 494 4.47 1.32 -14.50
CA ALA A 494 4.11 0.81 -13.17
C ALA A 494 4.91 1.50 -12.04
N GLY A 495 5.84 2.38 -12.39
CA GLY A 495 6.69 3.06 -11.43
C GLY A 495 7.85 2.19 -10.91
N LEU A 496 8.65 2.79 -10.01
CA LEU A 496 9.82 2.13 -9.43
C LEU A 496 9.45 0.87 -8.65
N ALA A 497 8.27 0.82 -8.03
CA ALA A 497 7.76 -0.35 -7.31
C ALA A 497 7.90 -1.66 -8.10
N SER A 498 7.61 -1.67 -9.40
CA SER A 498 7.80 -2.87 -10.25
C SER A 498 9.26 -3.34 -10.35
N ASN A 499 10.23 -2.42 -10.29
CA ASN A 499 11.67 -2.73 -10.29
C ASN A 499 12.16 -3.16 -8.89
N PHE A 500 11.54 -2.64 -7.83
CA PHE A 500 11.76 -3.14 -6.48
C PHE A 500 11.24 -4.57 -6.31
N ILE A 501 10.19 -4.97 -7.04
CA ILE A 501 9.74 -6.37 -7.07
C ILE A 501 10.78 -7.27 -7.75
N ASP A 502 11.45 -6.80 -8.82
CA ASP A 502 12.59 -7.52 -9.40
C ASP A 502 13.73 -7.70 -8.39
N LEU A 503 14.06 -6.63 -7.66
CA LEU A 503 15.04 -6.69 -6.58
C LEU A 503 14.62 -7.70 -5.49
N ALA A 504 13.35 -7.67 -5.08
CA ALA A 504 12.81 -8.60 -4.09
C ALA A 504 12.96 -10.04 -4.58
N HIS A 505 12.51 -10.32 -5.80
CA HIS A 505 12.57 -11.66 -6.38
C HIS A 505 14.01 -12.16 -6.51
N ALA A 506 14.98 -11.28 -6.78
CA ALA A 506 16.38 -11.65 -6.85
C ALA A 506 16.94 -12.07 -5.46
N LYS A 507 16.61 -11.31 -4.41
CA LYS A 507 17.13 -11.52 -3.05
C LYS A 507 16.37 -12.54 -2.21
N LEU A 508 15.11 -12.82 -2.53
CA LEU A 508 14.27 -13.78 -1.82
C LEU A 508 14.64 -15.21 -2.20
N ARG A 509 14.84 -16.11 -1.24
CA ARG A 509 15.13 -17.53 -1.54
C ARG A 509 13.86 -18.29 -1.96
N PRO A 510 13.98 -19.44 -2.67
CA PRO A 510 12.85 -20.37 -2.86
C PRO A 510 12.21 -20.77 -1.52
N GLY A 511 10.88 -20.77 -1.44
CA GLY A 511 10.13 -20.95 -0.19
C GLY A 511 10.10 -19.73 0.74
N GLY A 512 10.78 -18.63 0.38
CA GLY A 512 10.71 -17.36 1.11
C GLY A 512 9.39 -16.62 0.87
N VAL A 513 9.07 -15.65 1.73
CA VAL A 513 7.81 -14.88 1.69
C VAL A 513 8.05 -13.45 1.19
N LEU A 514 7.28 -13.06 0.19
CA LEU A 514 7.21 -11.69 -0.32
C LEU A 514 5.99 -10.99 0.30
N ALA A 515 6.21 -9.83 0.91
CA ALA A 515 5.19 -9.03 1.58
C ALA A 515 5.31 -7.56 1.14
N LEU A 516 4.32 -7.01 0.44
CA LEU A 516 4.43 -5.70 -0.20
C LEU A 516 3.22 -4.83 0.06
N VAL A 517 3.45 -3.52 0.23
CA VAL A 517 2.42 -2.50 0.05
C VAL A 517 2.50 -2.01 -1.40
N LEU A 518 1.40 -2.06 -2.15
CA LEU A 518 1.37 -1.65 -3.57
C LEU A 518 0.18 -0.73 -3.84
N PRO A 519 0.23 0.15 -4.87
CA PRO A 519 -0.94 0.91 -5.27
C PRO A 519 -1.99 -0.04 -5.84
N ALA A 520 -3.29 0.22 -5.61
CA ALA A 520 -4.39 -0.61 -6.11
C ALA A 520 -4.37 -0.81 -7.64
N SER A 521 -3.73 0.09 -8.40
CA SER A 521 -3.47 -0.05 -9.83
C SER A 521 -2.69 -1.32 -10.20
N PHE A 522 -1.99 -1.94 -9.25
CA PHE A 522 -1.39 -3.27 -9.39
C PHE A 522 -2.42 -4.33 -9.83
N THR A 523 -3.67 -4.24 -9.37
CA THR A 523 -4.68 -5.26 -9.63
C THR A 523 -5.14 -5.29 -11.10
N GLN A 524 -5.27 -4.13 -11.74
CA GLN A 524 -5.95 -3.99 -13.04
C GLN A 524 -5.12 -3.21 -14.09
N GLY A 525 -4.05 -2.54 -13.67
CA GLY A 525 -3.29 -1.64 -14.53
C GLY A 525 -2.42 -2.39 -15.55
N ALA A 526 -2.41 -1.90 -16.79
CA ALA A 526 -1.62 -2.49 -17.88
C ALA A 526 -0.10 -2.46 -17.64
N GLY A 527 0.40 -1.44 -16.93
CA GLY A 527 1.83 -1.38 -16.58
C GLY A 527 2.30 -2.53 -15.70
N TRP A 528 1.39 -3.19 -14.99
CA TRP A 528 1.66 -4.23 -14.00
C TRP A 528 1.53 -5.66 -14.54
N ASP A 529 1.32 -5.85 -15.86
CA ASP A 529 1.16 -7.18 -16.46
C ASP A 529 2.33 -8.11 -16.21
N ALA A 530 3.56 -7.62 -16.41
CA ALA A 530 4.75 -8.41 -16.16
C ALA A 530 4.89 -8.80 -14.68
N THR A 531 4.48 -7.91 -13.76
CA THR A 531 4.48 -8.18 -12.32
C THR A 531 3.46 -9.26 -11.95
N ARG A 532 2.20 -9.13 -12.43
CA ARG A 532 1.16 -10.13 -12.21
C ARG A 532 1.58 -11.49 -12.79
N TYR A 533 2.14 -11.50 -13.99
CA TYR A 533 2.66 -12.73 -14.61
C TYR A 533 3.80 -13.36 -13.80
N LEU A 534 4.73 -12.56 -13.26
CA LEU A 534 5.79 -13.04 -12.38
C LEU A 534 5.22 -13.66 -11.09
N LEU A 535 4.23 -13.01 -10.46
CA LEU A 535 3.59 -13.53 -9.25
C LEU A 535 2.84 -14.84 -9.51
N GLU A 536 2.04 -14.91 -10.57
CA GLU A 536 1.28 -16.12 -10.93
C GLU A 536 2.19 -17.33 -11.19
N ASN A 537 3.37 -17.12 -11.79
CA ASN A 537 4.24 -18.21 -12.22
C ASN A 537 5.33 -18.59 -11.20
N GLU A 538 5.83 -17.64 -10.41
CA GLU A 538 6.95 -17.84 -9.48
C GLU A 538 6.51 -17.95 -8.01
N TYR A 539 5.24 -17.65 -7.70
CA TYR A 539 4.72 -17.63 -6.34
C TYR A 539 3.44 -18.46 -6.18
N LYS A 540 3.16 -18.82 -4.93
CA LYS A 540 1.96 -19.54 -4.46
C LYS A 540 1.43 -18.91 -3.17
N ASP A 541 0.31 -19.44 -2.68
CA ASP A 541 -0.39 -18.95 -1.47
C ASP A 541 -0.68 -17.45 -1.56
N ILE A 542 -1.00 -16.95 -2.75
CA ILE A 542 -1.06 -15.51 -3.00
C ILE A 542 -2.28 -14.93 -2.29
N GLN A 543 -2.08 -13.96 -1.41
CA GLN A 543 -3.14 -13.17 -0.76
C GLN A 543 -3.02 -11.72 -1.20
N ILE A 544 -4.11 -11.14 -1.68
CA ILE A 544 -4.21 -9.73 -2.08
C ILE A 544 -5.28 -9.09 -1.18
N ILE A 545 -4.85 -8.17 -0.31
CA ILE A 545 -5.71 -7.54 0.69
C ILE A 545 -6.00 -6.10 0.28
N GLY A 546 -7.27 -5.76 0.11
CA GLY A 546 -7.74 -4.41 -0.19
C GLY A 546 -8.80 -3.93 0.81
N ILE A 547 -9.19 -2.66 0.70
CA ILE A 547 -10.20 -2.05 1.57
C ILE A 547 -11.36 -1.52 0.74
N ALA A 548 -12.58 -1.89 1.12
CA ALA A 548 -13.83 -1.43 0.52
C ALA A 548 -14.55 -0.42 1.41
N SER A 549 -13.86 0.70 1.65
CA SER A 549 -14.37 1.86 2.40
C SER A 549 -14.57 3.07 1.49
N GLU A 550 -15.36 4.03 1.95
CA GLU A 550 -15.50 5.35 1.33
C GLU A 550 -14.31 6.26 1.65
N GLY A 551 -13.96 7.15 0.72
CA GLY A 551 -12.87 8.12 0.87
C GLY A 551 -11.51 7.58 0.43
N PHE A 552 -10.64 8.47 -0.07
CA PHE A 552 -9.31 8.11 -0.54
C PHE A 552 -8.41 7.60 0.59
N ALA A 553 -8.36 8.34 1.71
CA ALA A 553 -7.49 8.02 2.84
C ALA A 553 -7.85 6.69 3.53
N ASN A 554 -9.13 6.33 3.54
CA ASN A 554 -9.62 5.10 4.18
C ASN A 554 -9.33 3.84 3.35
N ARG A 555 -8.92 4.00 2.08
CA ARG A 555 -8.54 2.88 1.19
C ARG A 555 -7.02 2.72 1.06
N SER A 556 -6.26 3.39 1.91
CA SER A 556 -4.80 3.37 1.96
C SER A 556 -4.34 2.68 3.23
N PHE A 557 -3.28 1.89 3.16
CA PHE A 557 -2.61 1.31 4.32
C PHE A 557 -1.54 2.24 4.90
N SER A 558 -1.10 3.20 4.10
CA SER A 558 -0.18 4.28 4.43
C SER A 558 -0.93 5.56 4.79
N ALA A 559 -0.29 6.40 5.62
CA ALA A 559 -0.79 7.72 5.99
C ALA A 559 -0.79 8.67 4.78
N ASP A 560 -1.79 9.56 4.75
CA ASP A 560 -1.84 10.74 3.86
C ASP A 560 -1.69 10.50 2.35
N THR A 561 -2.08 9.32 1.85
CA THR A 561 -2.15 9.08 0.41
C THR A 561 -3.52 9.47 -0.17
N SER A 562 -3.53 9.99 -1.39
CA SER A 562 -4.75 10.21 -2.18
C SER A 562 -5.10 9.00 -3.06
N MET A 563 -4.54 7.85 -2.74
CA MET A 563 -4.43 6.70 -3.62
C MET A 563 -4.80 5.43 -2.85
N ALA A 564 -5.69 4.60 -3.43
CA ALA A 564 -5.96 3.30 -2.84
C ALA A 564 -4.70 2.40 -2.89
N GLU A 565 -4.49 1.62 -1.84
CA GLU A 565 -3.37 0.68 -1.71
C GLU A 565 -3.91 -0.74 -1.47
N ILE A 566 -3.06 -1.73 -1.72
CA ILE A 566 -3.26 -3.13 -1.38
C ILE A 566 -2.06 -3.65 -0.61
N LEU A 567 -2.29 -4.66 0.22
CA LEU A 567 -1.22 -5.50 0.76
C LEU A 567 -1.16 -6.78 -0.08
N LEU A 568 0.05 -7.22 -0.43
CA LEU A 568 0.30 -8.47 -1.14
C LEU A 568 1.17 -9.35 -0.26
N VAL A 569 0.76 -10.60 -0.04
CA VAL A 569 1.59 -11.62 0.61
C VAL A 569 1.62 -12.89 -0.25
N ALA A 570 2.81 -13.36 -0.61
CA ALA A 570 2.98 -14.49 -1.50
C ALA A 570 4.23 -15.31 -1.11
N THR A 571 4.16 -16.63 -1.25
CA THR A 571 5.30 -17.53 -0.98
C THR A 571 5.99 -17.86 -2.29
N ARG A 572 7.29 -17.63 -2.40
CA ARG A 572 8.06 -18.00 -3.60
C ARG A 572 8.04 -19.53 -3.73
N ARG A 573 7.74 -20.03 -4.92
CA ARG A 573 7.74 -21.47 -5.19
C ARG A 573 9.14 -22.07 -4.97
N GLU A 574 9.16 -23.31 -4.51
CA GLU A 574 10.39 -24.10 -4.48
C GLU A 574 10.68 -24.66 -5.87
N ASP A 575 11.95 -24.90 -6.18
CA ASP A 575 12.37 -25.41 -7.50
C ASP A 575 11.70 -26.74 -7.88
N ASN A 576 11.26 -27.52 -6.89
CA ASN A 576 10.62 -28.82 -7.06
C ASN A 576 9.09 -28.77 -7.05
N ASP A 577 8.49 -27.58 -6.95
CA ASP A 577 7.05 -27.43 -6.84
C ASP A 577 6.36 -27.76 -8.18
N ARG A 578 5.72 -28.92 -8.24
CA ARG A 578 5.06 -29.42 -9.47
C ARG A 578 3.61 -28.94 -9.59
N ASP A 579 3.01 -28.47 -8.51
CA ASP A 579 1.61 -28.05 -8.47
C ASP A 579 1.51 -26.55 -8.76
N ARG A 580 1.08 -26.22 -9.98
CA ARG A 580 0.79 -24.84 -10.39
C ARG A 580 -0.67 -24.51 -10.09
N ASP A 581 -1.04 -24.57 -8.81
CA ASP A 581 -2.27 -23.94 -8.38
C ASP A 581 -2.13 -22.43 -8.61
N ASN A 582 -2.93 -21.90 -9.54
CA ASN A 582 -3.01 -20.48 -9.86
C ASN A 582 -4.11 -19.77 -9.06
N THR A 583 -4.67 -20.40 -8.02
CA THR A 583 -5.61 -19.74 -7.13
C THR A 583 -4.91 -18.71 -6.24
N ALA A 584 -5.64 -17.66 -5.93
CA ALA A 584 -5.25 -16.64 -4.98
C ALA A 584 -6.44 -16.23 -4.13
N ALA A 585 -6.14 -15.76 -2.93
CA ALA A 585 -7.09 -15.22 -1.99
C ALA A 585 -7.24 -13.70 -2.18
N ALA A 586 -8.39 -13.26 -2.70
CA ALA A 586 -8.78 -11.86 -2.66
C ALA A 586 -9.44 -11.57 -1.32
N VAL A 587 -8.76 -10.79 -0.48
CA VAL A 587 -9.25 -10.38 0.83
C VAL A 587 -9.71 -8.94 0.74
N THR A 588 -10.92 -8.66 1.21
CA THR A 588 -11.43 -7.30 1.33
C THR A 588 -11.83 -7.00 2.75
N LEU A 589 -11.18 -5.99 3.34
CA LEU A 589 -11.55 -5.42 4.62
C LEU A 589 -12.60 -4.32 4.41
N TYR A 590 -13.58 -4.23 5.31
CA TYR A 590 -14.54 -3.13 5.25
C TYR A 590 -13.94 -1.81 5.72
N GLN A 591 -13.00 -1.89 6.66
CA GLN A 591 -12.22 -0.77 7.16
C GLN A 591 -10.77 -1.20 7.39
N ARG A 592 -9.85 -0.24 7.35
CA ARG A 592 -8.46 -0.48 7.76
C ARG A 592 -8.41 -0.73 9.27
N PRO A 593 -7.57 -1.67 9.76
CA PRO A 593 -7.35 -1.81 11.19
C PRO A 593 -6.87 -0.50 11.82
N GLU A 594 -7.52 -0.08 12.91
CA GLU A 594 -7.14 1.15 13.63
C GLU A 594 -5.94 0.90 14.55
N HIS A 595 -5.89 -0.28 15.16
CA HIS A 595 -4.95 -0.63 16.22
C HIS A 595 -4.16 -1.90 15.87
N GLN A 596 -2.99 -2.08 16.47
CA GLN A 596 -2.13 -3.25 16.21
C GLN A 596 -2.78 -4.57 16.63
N LEU A 597 -3.56 -4.59 17.72
CA LEU A 597 -4.27 -5.79 18.15
C LEU A 597 -5.33 -6.23 17.14
N ASP A 598 -6.10 -5.28 16.61
CA ASP A 598 -7.09 -5.53 15.55
C ASP A 598 -6.41 -6.08 14.27
N ALA A 599 -5.24 -5.54 13.93
CA ALA A 599 -4.42 -6.03 12.84
C ALA A 599 -3.96 -7.49 13.05
N SER A 600 -3.47 -7.85 14.25
CA SER A 600 -3.07 -9.22 14.59
C SER A 600 -4.24 -10.21 14.52
N LEU A 601 -5.42 -9.83 15.06
CA LEU A 601 -6.61 -10.67 14.98
C LEU A 601 -7.10 -10.83 13.54
N THR A 602 -7.09 -9.76 12.76
CA THR A 602 -7.43 -9.78 11.33
C THR A 602 -6.49 -10.73 10.57
N ALA A 603 -5.18 -10.66 10.82
CA ALA A 603 -4.19 -11.57 10.23
C ALA A 603 -4.49 -13.05 10.57
N ALA A 604 -4.83 -13.34 11.82
CA ALA A 604 -5.21 -14.68 12.26
C ALA A 604 -6.51 -15.16 11.58
N ALA A 605 -7.53 -14.31 11.46
CA ALA A 605 -8.78 -14.65 10.79
C ALA A 605 -8.59 -14.93 9.29
N ILE A 606 -7.74 -14.15 8.61
CA ILE A 606 -7.37 -14.38 7.21
C ILE A 606 -6.67 -15.75 7.08
N SER A 607 -5.68 -16.01 7.94
CA SER A 607 -4.89 -17.25 7.90
C SER A 607 -5.77 -18.49 8.13
N ASN A 608 -6.66 -18.45 9.12
CA ASN A 608 -7.59 -19.55 9.40
C ASN A 608 -8.64 -19.75 8.29
N SER A 609 -8.98 -18.70 7.53
CA SER A 609 -9.98 -18.77 6.46
C SER A 609 -9.42 -19.34 5.16
N THR A 610 -8.09 -19.30 4.97
CA THR A 610 -7.43 -19.85 3.77
C THR A 610 -7.20 -21.36 3.79
N ASP A 611 -7.49 -22.05 4.90
CA ASP A 611 -7.27 -23.50 5.04
C ASP A 611 -8.36 -24.38 4.41
N GLY A 612 -9.37 -23.80 3.74
CA GLY A 612 -10.49 -24.54 3.15
C GLY A 612 -10.79 -24.15 1.71
N LYS A 613 -11.19 -25.14 0.89
CA LYS A 613 -11.70 -24.99 -0.51
C LYS A 613 -13.00 -24.17 -0.62
N ARG A 614 -13.22 -23.19 0.24
CA ARG A 614 -14.41 -22.33 0.21
C ARG A 614 -14.11 -21.18 -0.75
N GLU A 615 -14.94 -21.04 -1.77
CA GLU A 615 -14.86 -19.91 -2.71
C GLU A 615 -15.11 -18.56 -2.00
N TYR A 616 -15.83 -18.56 -0.86
CA TYR A 616 -16.14 -17.37 -0.05
C TYR A 616 -16.12 -17.66 1.46
N GLY A 617 -15.56 -16.72 2.23
CA GLY A 617 -15.61 -16.70 3.69
C GLY A 617 -15.74 -15.29 4.25
N LYS A 618 -16.44 -15.12 5.38
CA LYS A 618 -16.44 -13.87 6.14
C LYS A 618 -15.31 -13.88 7.17
N LEU A 619 -14.64 -12.75 7.35
CA LEU A 619 -13.65 -12.57 8.40
C LEU A 619 -14.38 -12.13 9.67
N ILE A 620 -14.43 -12.99 10.68
CA ILE A 620 -15.17 -12.78 11.93
C ILE A 620 -14.27 -13.13 13.11
N HIS A 621 -14.36 -12.35 14.20
CA HIS A 621 -13.65 -12.61 15.46
C HIS A 621 -14.66 -12.98 16.54
N GLY A 622 -14.84 -14.27 16.84
CA GLY A 622 -15.88 -14.72 17.79
C GLY A 622 -17.29 -14.34 17.35
N ASP A 623 -18.04 -13.66 18.23
CA ASP A 623 -19.43 -13.23 18.03
C ASP A 623 -19.54 -11.76 17.59
N THR A 624 -18.56 -11.27 16.83
CA THR A 624 -18.50 -9.86 16.36
C THR A 624 -19.05 -9.68 14.95
N ASN A 625 -19.27 -8.42 14.55
CA ASN A 625 -19.55 -8.08 13.17
C ASN A 625 -18.36 -8.44 12.27
N PRO A 626 -18.60 -8.94 11.03
CA PRO A 626 -17.51 -9.25 10.12
C PRO A 626 -16.66 -8.02 9.81
N THR A 627 -15.35 -8.16 9.90
CA THR A 627 -14.36 -7.09 9.58
C THR A 627 -14.04 -7.04 8.08
N GLY A 628 -14.41 -8.10 7.36
CA GLY A 628 -14.22 -8.21 5.92
C GLY A 628 -14.65 -9.58 5.41
N HIS A 629 -14.13 -9.93 4.24
CA HIS A 629 -14.33 -11.24 3.63
C HIS A 629 -13.15 -11.65 2.74
N ILE A 630 -13.15 -12.92 2.36
CA ILE A 630 -12.13 -13.55 1.53
C ILE A 630 -12.77 -14.37 0.42
N PHE A 631 -12.15 -14.32 -0.77
CA PHE A 631 -12.53 -15.11 -1.94
C PHE A 631 -11.33 -15.92 -2.42
N GLN A 632 -11.51 -17.22 -2.67
CA GLN A 632 -10.48 -18.04 -3.29
C GLN A 632 -10.87 -18.33 -4.74
N VAL A 633 -10.18 -17.69 -5.67
CA VAL A 633 -10.47 -17.70 -7.12
C VAL A 633 -9.16 -17.70 -7.92
N PRO A 634 -9.16 -17.94 -9.24
CA PRO A 634 -7.96 -17.77 -10.06
C PRO A 634 -7.31 -16.38 -9.86
N PHE A 635 -5.98 -16.31 -9.93
CA PHE A 635 -5.21 -15.12 -9.57
C PHE A 635 -5.65 -13.82 -10.28
N ASP A 636 -5.95 -13.88 -11.58
CA ASP A 636 -6.43 -12.73 -12.34
C ASP A 636 -7.81 -12.24 -11.86
N ASP A 637 -8.68 -13.16 -11.47
CA ASP A 637 -9.98 -12.83 -10.88
C ASP A 637 -9.84 -12.32 -9.44
N ALA A 638 -8.88 -12.86 -8.67
CA ALA A 638 -8.59 -12.37 -7.33
C ALA A 638 -8.12 -10.91 -7.35
N CYS A 639 -7.29 -10.55 -8.34
CA CYS A 639 -6.88 -9.17 -8.55
C CYS A 639 -8.10 -8.25 -8.74
N ARG A 640 -9.08 -8.65 -9.56
CA ARG A 640 -10.30 -7.86 -9.82
C ARG A 640 -11.30 -7.88 -8.66
N ALA A 641 -11.39 -8.99 -7.93
CA ALA A 641 -12.31 -9.14 -6.80
C ALA A 641 -11.85 -8.35 -5.56
N THR A 642 -10.56 -8.06 -5.43
CA THR A 642 -10.00 -7.33 -4.29
C THR A 642 -10.60 -5.92 -4.18
N GLY A 643 -11.05 -5.54 -2.98
CA GLY A 643 -11.60 -4.21 -2.70
C GLY A 643 -13.07 -4.03 -3.05
N LEU A 644 -13.81 -5.14 -3.23
CA LEU A 644 -15.27 -5.15 -3.42
C LEU A 644 -16.01 -5.40 -2.11
N GLN A 645 -17.15 -4.74 -1.88
CA GLN A 645 -18.00 -5.06 -0.73
C GLN A 645 -18.82 -6.32 -0.93
N GLN A 646 -19.31 -6.56 -2.16
CA GLN A 646 -20.29 -7.61 -2.47
C GLN A 646 -19.70 -8.76 -3.29
N TRP A 647 -19.74 -9.97 -2.72
CA TRP A 647 -19.32 -11.21 -3.39
C TRP A 647 -20.10 -11.51 -4.67
N SER A 648 -21.43 -11.32 -4.63
CA SER A 648 -22.33 -11.67 -5.74
C SER A 648 -21.97 -10.96 -7.03
N ILE A 649 -21.38 -9.76 -6.94
CA ILE A 649 -20.89 -9.03 -8.09
C ILE A 649 -19.66 -9.74 -8.68
N ALA A 650 -18.69 -10.09 -7.84
CA ALA A 650 -17.49 -10.79 -8.28
C ALA A 650 -17.83 -12.14 -8.92
N ASP A 651 -18.66 -12.95 -8.25
CA ASP A 651 -19.12 -14.24 -8.80
C ASP A 651 -19.84 -14.05 -10.14
N CYS A 652 -20.76 -13.08 -10.24
CA CYS A 652 -21.43 -12.77 -11.50
C CYS A 652 -20.43 -12.44 -12.62
N MET A 653 -19.43 -11.59 -12.36
CA MET A 653 -18.47 -11.18 -13.39
C MET A 653 -17.53 -12.32 -13.80
N ILE A 654 -17.11 -13.15 -12.85
CA ILE A 654 -16.29 -14.34 -13.11
C ILE A 654 -17.09 -15.34 -13.98
N GLN A 655 -18.34 -15.63 -13.62
CA GLN A 655 -19.18 -16.52 -14.42
C GLN A 655 -19.48 -15.92 -15.80
N LEU A 656 -19.73 -14.60 -15.89
CA LEU A 656 -20.04 -13.93 -17.14
C LEU A 656 -18.87 -14.00 -18.12
N ALA A 657 -17.63 -13.93 -17.63
CA ALA A 657 -16.43 -14.16 -18.45
C ALA A 657 -16.38 -15.57 -19.06
N THR A 658 -17.08 -16.54 -18.48
CA THR A 658 -17.26 -17.91 -19.01
C THR A 658 -18.54 -18.09 -19.85
N GLY A 659 -19.28 -17.01 -20.12
CA GLY A 659 -20.54 -17.05 -20.87
C GLY A 659 -21.76 -17.48 -20.04
N ARG A 660 -21.69 -17.35 -18.71
CA ARG A 660 -22.80 -17.71 -17.81
C ARG A 660 -23.19 -16.53 -16.93
N LEU A 661 -24.45 -16.11 -16.99
CA LEU A 661 -25.03 -15.16 -16.05
C LEU A 661 -25.67 -15.93 -14.90
N ARG A 662 -25.11 -15.81 -13.69
CA ARG A 662 -25.64 -16.45 -12.49
C ARG A 662 -26.49 -15.49 -11.67
N HIS A 663 -27.70 -15.93 -11.33
CA HIS A 663 -28.58 -15.17 -10.47
C HIS A 663 -28.10 -15.19 -9.01
N PRO A 664 -28.01 -14.03 -8.30
CA PRO A 664 -27.43 -13.96 -6.95
C PRO A 664 -28.21 -14.77 -5.89
N GLN A 665 -29.54 -14.76 -5.92
CA GLN A 665 -30.38 -15.48 -4.95
C GLN A 665 -30.73 -16.93 -5.32
N THR A 666 -31.12 -17.17 -6.58
CA THR A 666 -31.70 -18.46 -7.00
C THR A 666 -30.66 -19.42 -7.58
N ARG A 667 -29.43 -18.96 -7.84
CA ARG A 667 -28.36 -19.68 -8.56
C ARG A 667 -28.79 -20.24 -9.92
N VAL A 668 -29.89 -19.75 -10.48
CA VAL A 668 -30.25 -20.02 -11.88
C VAL A 668 -29.13 -19.47 -12.75
N GLU A 669 -28.63 -20.31 -13.65
CA GLU A 669 -27.59 -19.95 -14.60
C GLU A 669 -28.20 -19.87 -15.99
N VAL A 670 -27.89 -18.78 -16.69
CA VAL A 670 -28.33 -18.57 -18.06
C VAL A 670 -27.11 -18.36 -18.93
N CYS A 671 -27.06 -19.04 -20.08
CA CYS A 671 -25.97 -18.89 -21.02
C CYS A 671 -26.15 -17.59 -21.81
N ILE A 672 -25.10 -16.78 -21.86
CA ILE A 672 -25.00 -15.61 -22.71
C ILE A 672 -23.72 -15.74 -23.51
N SER A 673 -23.79 -15.63 -24.84
CA SER A 673 -22.59 -15.66 -25.67
C SER A 673 -21.77 -14.40 -25.42
N MET A 674 -20.63 -14.56 -24.75
CA MET A 674 -19.72 -13.47 -24.38
C MET A 674 -18.38 -13.63 -25.10
N THR A 675 -17.75 -12.51 -25.44
CA THR A 675 -16.43 -12.49 -26.09
C THR A 675 -15.66 -11.23 -25.69
N LYS A 676 -14.36 -11.19 -25.99
CA LYS A 676 -13.55 -9.97 -25.83
C LYS A 676 -13.75 -9.06 -27.03
N LEU A 677 -13.72 -7.75 -26.82
CA LEU A 677 -13.81 -6.78 -27.91
C LEU A 677 -12.78 -7.05 -29.03
N ASP A 678 -11.57 -7.50 -28.70
CA ASP A 678 -10.52 -7.83 -29.69
C ASP A 678 -10.96 -8.85 -30.76
N ASN A 679 -11.93 -9.73 -30.45
CA ASN A 679 -12.48 -10.68 -31.41
C ASN A 679 -13.48 -10.05 -32.39
N LEU A 680 -14.03 -8.87 -32.06
CA LEU A 680 -15.08 -8.19 -32.81
C LEU A 680 -14.56 -7.01 -33.65
N GLY A 681 -13.34 -6.56 -33.38
CA GLY A 681 -12.78 -5.38 -34.02
C GLY A 681 -11.42 -5.01 -33.44
N ARG A 682 -11.00 -3.78 -33.70
CA ARG A 682 -9.74 -3.23 -33.19
C ARG A 682 -9.95 -1.85 -32.60
N ARG A 683 -9.14 -1.53 -31.58
CA ARG A 683 -9.06 -0.18 -31.03
C ARG A 683 -8.56 0.84 -32.05
N GLY A 684 -8.95 2.09 -31.87
CA GLY A 684 -8.38 3.25 -32.55
C GLY A 684 -6.96 3.57 -32.11
N VAL A 685 -6.41 4.63 -32.71
CA VAL A 685 -5.06 5.13 -32.40
C VAL A 685 -5.03 5.90 -31.08
N LEU A 686 -3.85 6.05 -30.48
CA LEU A 686 -3.70 6.86 -29.26
C LEU A 686 -3.93 8.34 -29.62
N HIS A 687 -4.58 9.11 -28.75
CA HIS A 687 -4.83 10.55 -28.97
C HIS A 687 -3.59 11.36 -29.38
N ARG A 688 -2.39 10.99 -28.89
CA ARG A 688 -1.12 11.63 -29.27
C ARG A 688 -0.73 11.38 -30.73
N ASP A 689 -1.19 10.30 -31.34
CA ASP A 689 -1.01 10.02 -32.76
C ASP A 689 -2.01 10.84 -33.62
N ILE A 690 -3.00 11.48 -33.00
CA ILE A 690 -3.96 12.38 -33.64
C ILE A 690 -3.46 13.83 -33.57
N ASN A 691 -3.18 14.34 -32.36
CA ASN A 691 -2.87 15.76 -32.14
C ASN A 691 -1.48 16.03 -31.51
N GLY A 692 -0.66 15.01 -31.27
CA GLY A 692 0.60 15.16 -30.54
C GLY A 692 1.60 16.07 -31.25
N SER A 693 2.38 16.79 -30.45
CA SER A 693 3.47 17.67 -30.92
C SER A 693 4.64 16.87 -31.54
N ASN A 694 5.62 17.58 -32.13
CA ASN A 694 6.83 17.00 -32.74
C ASN A 694 6.55 16.04 -33.91
N GLY A 695 5.52 16.32 -34.70
CA GLY A 695 5.17 15.53 -35.90
C GLY A 695 4.50 14.18 -35.64
N ARG A 696 4.11 13.89 -34.38
CA ARG A 696 3.43 12.64 -34.03
C ARG A 696 1.98 12.61 -34.52
N GLY A 697 1.26 13.73 -34.45
CA GLY A 697 -0.13 13.85 -34.89
C GLY A 697 -0.31 14.77 -36.11
N PRO A 698 -1.13 14.40 -37.11
CA PRO A 698 -1.35 15.21 -38.31
C PRO A 698 -2.38 16.34 -38.13
N PHE A 699 -3.11 16.40 -37.00
CA PHE A 699 -4.21 17.34 -36.80
C PHE A 699 -3.93 18.34 -35.68
N ASP A 700 -4.42 19.57 -35.88
CA ASP A 700 -4.74 20.52 -34.82
C ASP A 700 -6.24 20.45 -34.52
N ILE A 701 -6.60 20.30 -33.24
CA ILE A 701 -7.98 20.10 -32.82
C ILE A 701 -8.58 21.43 -32.41
N VAL A 702 -9.57 21.91 -33.16
CA VAL A 702 -10.20 23.22 -32.96
C VAL A 702 -11.70 23.08 -32.68
N PRO A 703 -12.33 24.03 -31.95
CA PRO A 703 -13.79 24.06 -31.76
C PRO A 703 -14.55 23.95 -33.09
N LEU A 704 -15.64 23.18 -33.11
CA LEU A 704 -16.54 23.12 -34.27
C LEU A 704 -17.54 24.30 -34.21
N PRO A 705 -17.58 25.20 -35.23
CA PRO A 705 -18.59 26.26 -35.29
C PRO A 705 -20.01 25.72 -35.51
N VAL A 706 -21.02 26.49 -35.09
CA VAL A 706 -22.44 26.07 -35.00
C VAL A 706 -23.09 25.65 -36.33
N ASP A 707 -22.50 25.96 -37.49
CA ASP A 707 -23.04 25.62 -38.82
C ASP A 707 -21.97 25.04 -39.78
N ASP A 708 -20.86 24.54 -39.25
CA ASP A 708 -19.76 24.02 -40.05
C ASP A 708 -19.91 22.51 -40.33
N PHE A 709 -19.51 22.07 -41.52
CA PHE A 709 -19.52 20.66 -41.91
C PHE A 709 -18.07 20.18 -42.04
N PRO A 710 -17.50 19.58 -40.99
CA PRO A 710 -16.07 19.31 -40.95
C PRO A 710 -15.72 18.13 -41.86
N ASN A 711 -14.60 18.24 -42.60
CA ASN A 711 -14.04 17.11 -43.35
C ASN A 711 -13.54 16.00 -42.41
N TYR A 712 -13.04 16.38 -41.24
CA TYR A 712 -12.59 15.49 -40.18
C TYR A 712 -13.32 15.85 -38.88
N PRO A 713 -14.57 15.39 -38.69
CA PRO A 713 -15.28 15.55 -37.42
C PRO A 713 -14.52 14.83 -36.30
N VAL A 714 -14.44 15.47 -35.14
CA VAL A 714 -13.72 14.93 -33.97
C VAL A 714 -14.60 15.02 -32.72
N LEU A 715 -14.71 13.91 -32.00
CA LEU A 715 -15.27 13.87 -30.64
C LEU A 715 -14.10 13.92 -29.65
N TRP A 716 -13.86 15.09 -29.06
CA TRP A 716 -12.65 15.34 -28.27
C TRP A 716 -12.94 15.73 -26.82
N GLY A 717 -13.95 16.58 -26.61
CA GLY A 717 -14.33 17.06 -25.28
C GLY A 717 -14.93 15.96 -24.40
N HIS A 718 -14.90 16.20 -23.08
CA HIS A 718 -15.72 15.50 -22.11
C HIS A 718 -16.60 16.53 -21.40
N GLU A 719 -17.88 16.60 -21.77
CA GLU A 719 -18.88 17.47 -21.16
C GLU A 719 -20.07 16.64 -20.69
N ALA A 720 -20.03 16.18 -19.43
CA ALA A 720 -21.01 15.24 -18.87
C ALA A 720 -22.48 15.69 -19.03
N ALA A 721 -22.74 17.00 -19.03
CA ALA A 721 -24.09 17.55 -19.25
C ALA A 721 -24.62 17.32 -20.67
N ARG A 722 -23.73 17.23 -21.67
CA ARG A 722 -24.08 16.91 -23.06
C ARG A 722 -24.07 15.41 -23.33
N GLU A 723 -23.24 14.67 -22.62
CA GLU A 723 -22.99 13.25 -22.84
C GLU A 723 -24.00 12.36 -22.10
N THR A 724 -25.30 12.65 -22.22
CA THR A 724 -26.37 11.92 -21.50
C THR A 724 -27.17 10.98 -22.39
N GLN A 725 -26.94 10.98 -23.71
CA GLN A 725 -27.69 10.23 -24.70
C GLN A 725 -26.75 9.34 -25.53
N LEU A 726 -27.23 8.19 -26.01
CA LEU A 726 -26.39 7.26 -26.78
C LEU A 726 -25.84 7.89 -28.07
N LEU A 727 -26.60 8.81 -28.68
CA LEU A 727 -26.20 9.53 -29.88
C LEU A 727 -25.58 10.89 -29.51
N LEU A 728 -24.33 11.10 -29.91
CA LEU A 728 -23.62 12.37 -29.75
C LEU A 728 -23.25 12.97 -31.10
N THR A 729 -23.11 14.29 -31.11
CA THR A 729 -22.54 15.03 -32.24
C THR A 729 -21.08 15.40 -31.95
N PRO A 730 -20.19 15.36 -32.96
CA PRO A 730 -18.81 15.82 -32.82
C PRO A 730 -18.76 17.27 -32.30
N ASP A 731 -17.89 17.54 -31.33
CA ASP A 731 -17.73 18.87 -30.71
C ASP A 731 -16.55 19.68 -31.29
N ARG A 732 -15.67 19.01 -32.06
CA ARG A 732 -14.46 19.59 -32.65
C ARG A 732 -14.30 19.20 -34.13
N LYS A 733 -13.36 19.86 -34.78
CA LYS A 733 -12.82 19.45 -36.09
C LYS A 733 -11.31 19.32 -36.06
N GLY A 734 -10.80 18.41 -36.87
CA GLY A 734 -9.36 18.23 -37.10
C GLY A 734 -8.92 19.07 -38.29
N GLU A 735 -8.11 20.10 -38.05
CA GLU A 735 -7.44 20.87 -39.09
C GLU A 735 -6.10 20.22 -39.42
N VAL A 736 -5.87 19.93 -40.70
CA VAL A 736 -4.66 19.22 -41.13
C VAL A 736 -3.46 20.15 -41.08
N ARG A 737 -2.41 19.73 -40.37
CA ARG A 737 -1.14 20.47 -40.32
C ARG A 737 -0.48 20.53 -41.69
N GLN A 738 0.20 21.64 -41.96
CA GLN A 738 0.92 21.83 -43.22
C GLN A 738 1.96 20.73 -43.44
N GLY A 739 1.87 19.99 -44.55
CA GLY A 739 2.77 18.88 -44.89
C GLY A 739 2.31 17.50 -44.40
N TYR A 740 1.21 17.41 -43.66
CA TYR A 740 0.69 16.16 -43.06
C TYR A 740 -0.53 15.58 -43.78
N GLN A 741 -0.88 16.04 -44.98
CA GLN A 741 -2.09 15.64 -45.71
C GLN A 741 -2.20 14.12 -45.91
N ASN A 742 -1.11 13.49 -46.36
CA ASN A 742 -1.09 12.04 -46.57
C ASN A 742 -1.24 11.26 -45.25
N GLN A 743 -0.68 11.78 -44.15
CA GLN A 743 -0.79 11.17 -42.83
C GLN A 743 -2.20 11.34 -42.26
N ALA A 744 -2.84 12.49 -42.47
CA ALA A 744 -4.23 12.74 -42.08
C ALA A 744 -5.20 11.76 -42.77
N ILE A 745 -5.07 11.57 -44.10
CA ILE A 745 -5.90 10.62 -44.86
C ILE A 745 -5.68 9.19 -44.35
N LYS A 746 -4.41 8.78 -44.15
CA LYS A 746 -4.09 7.46 -43.60
C LYS A 746 -4.69 7.26 -42.22
N LEU A 747 -4.59 8.27 -41.34
CA LEU A 747 -5.11 8.20 -39.98
C LEU A 747 -6.64 8.11 -39.98
N TRP A 748 -7.31 8.92 -40.80
CA TRP A 748 -8.77 8.87 -40.96
C TRP A 748 -9.25 7.49 -41.41
N ASN A 749 -8.65 6.93 -42.47
CA ASN A 749 -9.02 5.59 -42.95
C ASN A 749 -8.70 4.50 -41.91
N LEU A 750 -7.67 4.71 -41.09
CA LEU A 750 -7.26 3.73 -40.08
C LEU A 750 -8.15 3.79 -38.83
N THR A 751 -8.63 4.96 -38.43
CA THR A 751 -9.24 5.14 -37.10
C THR A 751 -10.70 5.54 -37.13
N SER A 752 -11.21 6.20 -38.18
CA SER A 752 -12.59 6.74 -38.16
C SER A 752 -13.62 5.64 -37.90
N SER A 753 -14.57 5.93 -37.02
CA SER A 753 -15.61 5.00 -36.58
C SER A 753 -16.84 5.79 -36.13
N ARG A 754 -18.00 5.14 -36.08
CA ARG A 754 -19.19 5.69 -35.43
C ARG A 754 -19.26 5.31 -33.95
N LEU A 755 -18.57 4.25 -33.53
CA LEU A 755 -18.58 3.74 -32.16
C LEU A 755 -17.35 4.20 -31.38
N HIS A 756 -17.59 4.79 -30.21
CA HIS A 756 -16.56 5.34 -29.33
C HIS A 756 -16.74 4.82 -27.91
N PHE A 757 -15.65 4.46 -27.24
CA PHE A 757 -15.67 3.99 -25.86
C PHE A 757 -15.02 5.02 -24.93
N ASN A 758 -15.45 5.05 -23.67
CA ASN A 758 -14.82 5.82 -22.63
C ASN A 758 -13.52 5.12 -22.17
N LEU A 759 -12.54 5.89 -21.66
CA LEU A 759 -11.33 5.34 -21.01
C LEU A 759 -11.13 5.81 -19.57
N ASP A 760 -11.58 7.01 -19.21
CA ASP A 760 -11.48 7.56 -17.85
C ASP A 760 -12.91 7.76 -17.34
N PHE A 761 -13.59 6.63 -17.13
CA PHE A 761 -15.02 6.63 -16.91
C PHE A 761 -15.34 7.05 -15.48
N GLY A 762 -15.78 8.29 -15.32
CA GLY A 762 -16.30 8.84 -14.07
C GLY A 762 -17.68 8.27 -13.78
N LEU A 763 -17.76 7.04 -13.27
CA LEU A 763 -19.01 6.34 -12.93
C LEU A 763 -19.97 7.20 -12.09
N ASN A 764 -19.42 8.07 -11.24
CA ASN A 764 -20.21 8.94 -10.39
C ASN A 764 -20.80 10.17 -11.11
N CYS A 765 -20.33 10.55 -12.30
CA CYS A 765 -20.77 11.77 -13.00
C CYS A 765 -21.09 11.59 -14.48
N GLN A 766 -20.63 10.51 -15.10
CA GLN A 766 -20.84 10.19 -16.51
C GLN A 766 -21.84 9.04 -16.64
N PRO A 767 -22.76 9.10 -17.61
CA PRO A 767 -23.76 8.06 -17.80
C PRO A 767 -23.37 7.00 -18.84
N LEU A 768 -22.39 7.27 -19.71
CA LEU A 768 -22.08 6.44 -20.87
C LEU A 768 -20.70 5.79 -20.78
N ALA A 769 -20.64 4.48 -21.02
CA ALA A 769 -19.40 3.75 -21.28
C ALA A 769 -19.03 3.77 -22.77
N ALA A 770 -20.02 3.88 -23.66
CA ALA A 770 -19.83 4.03 -25.08
C ALA A 770 -20.84 5.01 -25.68
N CYS A 771 -20.48 5.69 -26.75
CA CYS A 771 -21.37 6.58 -27.49
C CYS A 771 -21.26 6.35 -28.99
N PHE A 772 -22.25 6.87 -29.72
CA PHE A 772 -22.38 6.71 -31.15
C PHE A 772 -22.46 8.07 -31.85
N THR A 773 -21.87 8.19 -33.04
CA THR A 773 -22.00 9.37 -33.89
C THR A 773 -22.70 9.01 -35.20
N GLU A 774 -23.61 9.86 -35.70
CA GLU A 774 -24.37 9.57 -36.93
C GLU A 774 -23.46 9.27 -38.15
N ARG A 775 -22.29 9.92 -38.18
CA ARG A 775 -21.26 9.73 -39.20
C ARG A 775 -19.96 9.34 -38.55
N SER A 776 -19.09 8.68 -39.32
CA SER A 776 -17.75 8.34 -38.87
C SER A 776 -17.02 9.60 -38.42
N SER A 777 -16.36 9.52 -37.26
CA SER A 777 -15.61 10.61 -36.67
C SER A 777 -14.32 10.09 -36.03
N ILE A 778 -13.41 11.00 -35.68
CA ILE A 778 -12.20 10.67 -34.92
C ILE A 778 -12.48 10.90 -33.44
N GLY A 779 -12.20 9.88 -32.64
CA GLY A 779 -12.30 9.92 -31.19
C GLY A 779 -10.99 10.34 -30.52
N GLY A 780 -11.10 11.23 -29.54
CA GLY A 780 -9.98 11.75 -28.76
C GLY A 780 -9.54 10.85 -27.60
N ARG A 781 -8.89 11.45 -26.60
CA ARG A 781 -8.49 10.75 -25.35
C ARG A 781 -9.72 10.25 -24.57
N ALA A 782 -10.75 11.07 -24.55
CA ALA A 782 -12.02 10.88 -23.86
C ALA A 782 -12.81 9.69 -24.43
N TRP A 783 -12.96 9.71 -25.75
CA TRP A 783 -13.82 8.83 -26.52
C TRP A 783 -13.05 8.16 -27.64
N PRO A 784 -12.01 7.33 -27.39
CA PRO A 784 -11.34 6.63 -28.49
C PRO A 784 -12.30 5.75 -29.29
N ASN A 785 -12.00 5.66 -30.57
CA ASN A 785 -12.77 4.83 -31.50
C ASN A 785 -12.54 3.35 -31.20
N PHE A 786 -13.61 2.58 -31.42
CA PHE A 786 -13.51 1.14 -31.65
C PHE A 786 -13.98 0.86 -33.08
N ILE A 787 -13.16 0.17 -33.87
CA ILE A 787 -13.42 -0.13 -35.27
C ILE A 787 -13.84 -1.60 -35.34
N VAL A 788 -15.13 -1.84 -35.57
CA VAL A 788 -15.67 -3.20 -35.70
C VAL A 788 -15.26 -3.84 -37.03
N ASN A 789 -15.18 -5.17 -37.05
CA ASN A 789 -14.93 -5.93 -38.29
C ASN A 789 -16.16 -5.96 -39.21
N ASN A 790 -17.36 -5.73 -38.66
CA ASN A 790 -18.62 -5.65 -39.40
C ASN A 790 -19.47 -4.50 -38.83
N GLU A 791 -19.86 -3.56 -39.68
CA GLU A 791 -20.64 -2.37 -39.29
C GLU A 791 -21.98 -2.71 -38.60
N ALA A 792 -22.57 -3.88 -38.90
CA ALA A 792 -23.80 -4.33 -38.24
C ALA A 792 -23.63 -4.57 -36.73
N TRP A 793 -22.38 -4.68 -36.24
CA TRP A 793 -22.08 -4.94 -34.82
C TRP A 793 -21.95 -3.66 -33.97
N GLU A 794 -21.90 -2.47 -34.57
CA GLU A 794 -21.71 -1.23 -33.82
C GLU A 794 -22.85 -0.97 -32.83
N VAL A 795 -24.10 -1.12 -33.30
CA VAL A 795 -25.30 -0.85 -32.49
C VAL A 795 -25.48 -1.88 -31.35
N PRO A 796 -25.40 -3.20 -31.59
CA PRO A 796 -25.46 -4.18 -30.50
C PRO A 796 -24.40 -3.93 -29.41
N LEU A 797 -23.17 -3.59 -29.81
CA LEU A 797 -22.08 -3.28 -28.86
C LEU A 797 -22.34 -2.01 -28.07
N LEU A 798 -22.86 -0.96 -28.72
CA LEU A 798 -23.28 0.28 -28.06
C LEU A 798 -24.34 0.03 -26.99
N LEU A 799 -25.37 -0.75 -27.33
CA LEU A 799 -26.47 -1.08 -26.41
C LEU A 799 -25.96 -1.91 -25.23
N TRP A 800 -25.15 -2.95 -25.51
CA TRP A 800 -24.54 -3.77 -24.46
C TRP A 800 -23.67 -2.94 -23.53
N ALA A 801 -22.75 -2.13 -24.06
CA ALA A 801 -21.79 -1.36 -23.26
C ALA A 801 -22.48 -0.40 -22.28
N ASN A 802 -23.66 0.12 -22.61
CA ASN A 802 -24.44 1.03 -21.76
C ASN A 802 -25.55 0.36 -20.94
N SER A 803 -25.72 -0.97 -21.08
CA SER A 803 -26.52 -1.80 -20.18
C SER A 803 -25.84 -1.95 -18.82
N THR A 804 -26.57 -2.33 -17.78
CA THR A 804 -26.00 -2.56 -16.44
C THR A 804 -24.86 -3.57 -16.47
N LEU A 805 -25.02 -4.70 -17.18
CA LEU A 805 -23.97 -5.72 -17.28
C LEU A 805 -22.74 -5.22 -18.06
N GLY A 806 -22.93 -4.39 -19.09
CA GLY A 806 -21.82 -3.75 -19.81
C GLY A 806 -21.05 -2.74 -18.96
N LEU A 807 -21.76 -1.92 -18.18
CA LEU A 807 -21.14 -0.98 -17.23
C LEU A 807 -20.33 -1.74 -16.15
N MET A 808 -20.87 -2.85 -15.64
CA MET A 808 -20.17 -3.73 -14.70
C MET A 808 -18.93 -4.38 -15.36
N SER A 809 -19.00 -4.84 -16.61
CA SER A 809 -17.84 -5.34 -17.35
C SER A 809 -16.73 -4.30 -17.48
N PHE A 810 -17.09 -3.04 -17.75
CA PHE A 810 -16.12 -1.94 -17.81
C PHE A 810 -15.46 -1.69 -16.45
N TRP A 811 -16.26 -1.65 -15.39
CA TRP A 811 -15.77 -1.46 -14.02
C TRP A 811 -14.94 -2.64 -13.49
N TRP A 812 -15.27 -3.87 -13.89
CA TRP A 812 -14.54 -5.08 -13.53
C TRP A 812 -13.13 -5.12 -14.12
N LEU A 813 -12.98 -4.68 -15.38
CA LEU A 813 -11.69 -4.62 -16.06
C LEU A 813 -10.87 -3.36 -15.69
N GLY A 814 -11.52 -2.21 -15.52
CA GLY A 814 -10.85 -0.94 -15.33
C GLY A 814 -10.31 -0.71 -13.93
N THR A 815 -9.24 0.08 -13.83
CA THR A 815 -8.58 0.35 -12.54
C THR A 815 -9.45 1.20 -11.64
N ARG A 816 -9.57 0.80 -10.36
CA ARG A 816 -10.37 1.49 -9.32
C ARG A 816 -9.51 2.23 -8.28
N GLN A 817 -8.37 2.75 -8.75
CA GLN A 817 -7.41 3.53 -7.95
C GLN A 817 -8.07 4.79 -7.37
N HIS A 818 -8.90 5.46 -8.18
CA HIS A 818 -9.63 6.65 -7.79
C HIS A 818 -11.10 6.32 -7.52
N GLN A 819 -11.68 6.95 -6.52
CA GLN A 819 -13.06 6.70 -6.14
C GLN A 819 -14.05 7.23 -7.19
N GLY A 820 -15.10 6.47 -7.50
CA GLY A 820 -16.12 6.86 -8.47
C GLY A 820 -15.63 6.90 -9.92
N ARG A 821 -14.45 6.30 -10.20
CA ARG A 821 -13.86 6.22 -11.54
C ARG A 821 -13.40 4.80 -11.84
N SER A 822 -13.59 4.38 -13.09
CA SER A 822 -12.96 3.20 -13.66
C SER A 822 -12.11 3.62 -14.85
N ILE A 823 -10.81 3.32 -14.82
CA ILE A 823 -9.88 3.77 -15.86
C ILE A 823 -9.34 2.58 -16.66
N LEU A 824 -9.51 2.62 -17.97
CA LEU A 824 -8.89 1.73 -18.95
C LEU A 824 -7.83 2.47 -19.75
N THR A 825 -6.78 1.76 -20.16
CA THR A 825 -5.90 2.27 -21.22
C THR A 825 -6.46 1.87 -22.57
N ILE A 826 -6.13 2.63 -23.62
CA ILE A 826 -6.53 2.26 -24.98
C ILE A 826 -6.02 0.86 -25.36
N THR A 827 -4.89 0.43 -24.81
CA THR A 827 -4.32 -0.91 -25.02
C THR A 827 -5.11 -2.02 -24.34
N ARG A 828 -5.87 -1.71 -23.27
CA ARG A 828 -6.72 -2.67 -22.54
C ARG A 828 -8.15 -2.71 -23.02
N LEU A 829 -8.62 -1.67 -23.74
CA LEU A 829 -9.95 -1.65 -24.32
C LEU A 829 -10.31 -2.96 -25.08
N PRO A 830 -9.40 -3.58 -25.88
CA PRO A 830 -9.72 -4.84 -26.56
C PRO A 830 -10.02 -6.02 -25.64
N GLU A 831 -9.56 -6.00 -24.38
CA GLU A 831 -9.83 -7.07 -23.40
C GLU A 831 -11.22 -6.95 -22.76
N LEU A 832 -11.94 -5.85 -23.00
CA LEU A 832 -13.26 -5.62 -22.44
C LEU A 832 -14.24 -6.73 -22.87
N LEU A 833 -14.93 -7.29 -21.88
CA LEU A 833 -15.92 -8.33 -22.10
C LEU A 833 -17.22 -7.73 -22.66
N ALA A 834 -17.65 -8.23 -23.81
CA ALA A 834 -18.82 -7.77 -24.54
C ALA A 834 -19.69 -8.94 -25.02
N LEU A 835 -20.95 -8.64 -25.37
CA LEU A 835 -21.82 -9.59 -26.05
C LEU A 835 -21.17 -10.06 -27.36
N ASP A 836 -21.18 -11.37 -27.62
CA ASP A 836 -20.69 -11.92 -28.87
C ASP A 836 -21.69 -11.65 -30.01
N THR A 837 -21.46 -10.56 -30.73
CA THR A 837 -22.30 -10.13 -31.85
C THR A 837 -22.19 -11.05 -33.07
N GLN A 838 -21.20 -11.94 -33.13
CA GLN A 838 -21.08 -12.95 -34.20
C GLN A 838 -22.15 -14.02 -34.07
N CYS A 839 -22.67 -14.21 -32.87
CA CYS A 839 -23.71 -15.19 -32.56
C CYS A 839 -25.13 -14.64 -32.73
N LEU A 840 -25.30 -13.35 -33.05
CA LEU A 840 -26.61 -12.73 -33.27
C LEU A 840 -27.12 -13.05 -34.67
N THR A 841 -28.40 -13.45 -34.74
CA THR A 841 -29.12 -13.64 -35.99
C THR A 841 -29.45 -12.30 -36.66
N GLU A 842 -29.74 -12.30 -37.97
CA GLU A 842 -30.15 -11.08 -38.70
C GLU A 842 -31.39 -10.42 -38.06
N ILE A 843 -32.35 -11.22 -37.59
CA ILE A 843 -33.54 -10.73 -36.87
C ILE A 843 -33.14 -10.01 -35.58
N GLN A 844 -32.18 -10.55 -34.82
CA GLN A 844 -31.67 -9.91 -33.61
C GLN A 844 -30.90 -8.62 -33.89
N LEU A 845 -30.20 -8.53 -35.02
CA LEU A 845 -29.53 -7.31 -35.45
C LEU A 845 -30.55 -6.22 -35.86
N GLU A 846 -31.62 -6.59 -36.54
CA GLU A 846 -32.74 -5.67 -36.84
C GLU A 846 -33.44 -5.20 -35.55
N GLN A 847 -33.65 -6.10 -34.59
CA GLN A 847 -34.16 -5.75 -33.26
C GLN A 847 -33.25 -4.74 -32.54
N CYS A 848 -31.92 -4.93 -32.59
CA CYS A 848 -30.96 -3.96 -32.04
C CYS A 848 -31.16 -2.55 -32.64
N ASN A 849 -31.37 -2.45 -33.97
CA ASN A 849 -31.62 -1.16 -34.61
C ASN A 849 -32.94 -0.52 -34.13
N SER A 850 -34.00 -1.32 -33.95
CA SER A 850 -35.26 -0.83 -33.39
C SER A 850 -35.11 -0.34 -31.95
N ILE A 851 -34.36 -1.08 -31.11
CA ILE A 851 -34.05 -0.68 -29.74
C ILE A 851 -33.23 0.62 -29.76
N PHE A 852 -32.21 0.73 -30.59
CA PHE A 852 -31.41 1.94 -30.72
C PHE A 852 -32.25 3.16 -31.11
N GLU A 853 -33.10 3.05 -32.14
CA GLU A 853 -33.98 4.15 -32.55
C GLU A 853 -34.90 4.62 -31.42
N ARG A 854 -35.35 3.71 -30.56
CA ARG A 854 -36.16 4.04 -29.38
C ARG A 854 -35.36 4.77 -28.30
N PHE A 855 -34.12 4.37 -28.03
CA PHE A 855 -33.33 4.86 -26.88
C PHE A 855 -32.30 5.95 -27.23
N LYS A 856 -31.96 6.17 -28.50
CA LYS A 856 -30.82 7.01 -28.91
C LYS A 856 -30.81 8.43 -28.36
N ASN A 857 -32.00 9.02 -28.18
CA ASN A 857 -32.20 10.39 -27.68
C ASN A 857 -32.77 10.44 -26.26
N GLN A 858 -32.88 9.30 -25.56
CA GLN A 858 -33.35 9.28 -24.19
C GLN A 858 -32.18 9.57 -23.24
N PRO A 859 -32.35 10.49 -22.27
CA PRO A 859 -31.31 10.77 -21.30
C PRO A 859 -31.14 9.59 -20.34
N LEU A 860 -29.88 9.28 -20.06
CA LEU A 860 -29.42 8.32 -19.05
C LEU A 860 -28.85 9.08 -17.85
N LEU A 861 -29.04 8.55 -16.65
CA LEU A 861 -28.44 9.06 -15.42
C LEU A 861 -27.00 8.56 -15.29
N PRO A 862 -26.14 9.25 -14.50
CA PRO A 862 -24.81 8.78 -14.17
C PRO A 862 -24.78 7.29 -13.79
N ALA A 863 -23.69 6.60 -14.10
CA ALA A 863 -23.61 5.15 -13.97
C ALA A 863 -23.86 4.67 -12.53
N ASN A 864 -23.41 5.42 -11.52
CA ASN A 864 -23.67 5.15 -10.11
C ASN A 864 -25.15 5.25 -9.70
N GLU A 865 -25.99 5.84 -10.54
CA GLU A 865 -27.43 6.01 -10.32
C GLU A 865 -28.27 5.02 -11.14
N ALA A 866 -27.65 4.00 -11.74
CA ALA A 866 -28.35 2.99 -12.53
C ALA A 866 -29.52 2.35 -11.76
N TYR A 867 -29.42 2.18 -10.44
CA TYR A 867 -30.48 1.62 -9.59
C TYR A 867 -31.83 2.36 -9.69
N ARG A 868 -31.83 3.66 -10.03
CA ARG A 868 -33.04 4.50 -10.19
C ARG A 868 -33.27 4.99 -11.62
N ASP A 869 -32.35 4.65 -12.54
CA ASP A 869 -32.42 5.08 -13.93
C ASP A 869 -33.48 4.26 -14.70
N VAL A 870 -34.66 4.86 -14.89
CA VAL A 870 -35.78 4.23 -15.61
C VAL A 870 -35.42 3.92 -17.06
N THR A 871 -34.65 4.79 -17.72
CA THR A 871 -34.21 4.59 -19.11
C THR A 871 -33.29 3.38 -19.19
N ARG A 872 -32.30 3.28 -18.28
CA ARG A 872 -31.36 2.14 -18.25
C ARG A 872 -32.05 0.83 -17.87
N LYS A 873 -32.99 0.84 -16.92
CA LYS A 873 -33.82 -0.34 -16.59
C LYS A 873 -34.62 -0.83 -17.81
N ALA A 874 -35.21 0.10 -18.57
CA ALA A 874 -35.94 -0.23 -19.79
C ALA A 874 -35.01 -0.76 -20.91
N LEU A 875 -33.79 -0.22 -21.02
CA LEU A 875 -32.76 -0.73 -21.92
C LEU A 875 -32.34 -2.16 -21.55
N ASP A 876 -32.05 -2.42 -20.28
CA ASP A 876 -31.69 -3.75 -19.78
C ASP A 876 -32.80 -4.77 -20.09
N ARG A 877 -34.08 -4.40 -19.87
CA ARG A 877 -35.23 -5.23 -20.22
C ARG A 877 -35.30 -5.51 -21.72
N ALA A 878 -35.05 -4.51 -22.57
CA ALA A 878 -35.05 -4.71 -24.02
C ALA A 878 -33.93 -5.67 -24.46
N ILE A 879 -32.72 -5.55 -23.89
CA ILE A 879 -31.59 -6.43 -24.20
C ILE A 879 -31.86 -7.86 -23.72
N ILE A 880 -32.26 -8.04 -22.46
CA ILE A 880 -32.39 -9.37 -21.85
C ILE A 880 -33.59 -10.13 -22.45
N ILE A 881 -34.73 -9.48 -22.59
CA ILE A 881 -35.97 -10.15 -23.02
C ILE A 881 -36.13 -10.14 -24.53
N GLN A 882 -35.96 -8.99 -25.19
CA GLN A 882 -36.29 -8.87 -26.62
C GLN A 882 -35.16 -9.34 -27.51
N LEU A 883 -33.91 -9.01 -27.16
CA LEU A 883 -32.73 -9.37 -27.95
C LEU A 883 -32.22 -10.77 -27.61
N LEU A 884 -32.01 -11.07 -26.33
CA LEU A 884 -31.43 -12.35 -25.90
C LEU A 884 -32.47 -13.46 -25.67
N ASN A 885 -33.77 -13.14 -25.70
CA ASN A 885 -34.87 -14.09 -25.47
C ASN A 885 -34.75 -14.86 -24.14
N LEU A 886 -34.30 -14.19 -23.08
CA LEU A 886 -34.19 -14.77 -21.74
C LEU A 886 -35.50 -14.61 -20.95
N ASP A 887 -35.66 -15.43 -19.91
CA ASP A 887 -36.81 -15.38 -19.01
C ASP A 887 -36.86 -14.04 -18.22
N GLU A 888 -38.07 -13.57 -17.92
CA GLU A 888 -38.29 -12.36 -17.12
C GLU A 888 -37.68 -12.47 -15.72
N ALA A 889 -37.60 -13.67 -15.15
CA ALA A 889 -36.94 -13.92 -13.86
C ALA A 889 -35.45 -13.53 -13.83
N VAL A 890 -34.77 -13.41 -14.98
CA VAL A 890 -33.39 -12.94 -15.06
C VAL A 890 -33.28 -11.46 -14.67
N LEU A 891 -34.33 -10.67 -14.91
CA LEU A 891 -34.34 -9.24 -14.61
C LEU A 891 -34.25 -8.96 -13.11
N ASP A 892 -34.87 -9.79 -12.27
CA ASP A 892 -34.81 -9.67 -10.81
C ASP A 892 -33.36 -9.80 -10.32
N GLY A 893 -32.63 -10.77 -10.87
CA GLY A 893 -31.21 -10.96 -10.58
C GLY A 893 -30.34 -9.78 -11.02
N VAL A 894 -30.60 -9.24 -12.22
CA VAL A 894 -29.89 -8.06 -12.72
C VAL A 894 -30.25 -6.82 -11.91
N GLU A 895 -31.47 -6.69 -11.40
CA GLU A 895 -31.86 -5.58 -10.52
C GLU A 895 -31.12 -5.62 -9.18
N ILE A 896 -31.02 -6.79 -8.56
CA ILE A 896 -30.22 -6.97 -7.34
C ILE A 896 -28.75 -6.62 -7.58
N LEU A 897 -28.17 -7.14 -8.68
CA LEU A 897 -26.77 -6.85 -9.03
C LEU A 897 -26.55 -5.35 -9.30
N ARG A 898 -27.50 -4.69 -9.95
CA ARG A 898 -27.46 -3.24 -10.21
C ARG A 898 -27.42 -2.44 -8.92
N GLU A 899 -28.31 -2.75 -7.98
CA GLU A 899 -28.35 -2.08 -6.67
C GLU A 899 -27.06 -2.30 -5.88
N GLN A 900 -26.60 -3.55 -5.83
CA GLN A 900 -25.34 -3.91 -5.17
C GLN A 900 -24.15 -3.17 -5.79
N TRP A 901 -24.06 -3.13 -7.12
CA TRP A 901 -22.99 -2.43 -7.83
C TRP A 901 -23.05 -0.92 -7.60
N CYS A 902 -24.23 -0.30 -7.63
CA CYS A 902 -24.37 1.12 -7.30
C CYS A 902 -24.00 1.45 -5.84
N ARG A 903 -24.08 0.48 -4.92
CA ARG A 903 -23.64 0.62 -3.51
C ARG A 903 -22.14 0.43 -3.30
N GLU A 904 -21.39 -0.04 -4.31
CA GLU A 904 -19.94 -0.21 -4.17
C GLU A 904 -19.24 1.15 -3.98
N PRO A 905 -18.37 1.32 -2.96
CA PRO A 905 -17.64 2.57 -2.71
C PRO A 905 -16.86 3.08 -3.92
N THR A 906 -16.36 2.16 -4.74
CA THR A 906 -15.61 2.46 -5.96
C THR A 906 -16.47 3.00 -7.10
N VAL A 907 -17.80 2.82 -7.04
CA VAL A 907 -18.78 3.24 -8.04
C VAL A 907 -19.41 4.58 -7.64
N HIS A 908 -20.01 4.69 -6.45
CA HIS A 908 -20.70 5.92 -6.05
C HIS A 908 -19.75 7.04 -5.61
N GLY A 909 -18.53 6.73 -5.19
CA GLY A 909 -17.52 7.76 -4.89
C GLY A 909 -17.89 8.68 -3.73
N GLY A 910 -18.73 8.23 -2.79
CA GLY A 910 -19.24 9.05 -1.68
C GLY A 910 -20.37 10.02 -2.06
N LYS A 911 -20.95 9.93 -3.26
CA LYS A 911 -22.09 10.79 -3.65
C LYS A 911 -23.34 10.52 -2.82
N GLU A 912 -24.06 11.59 -2.49
CA GLU A 912 -25.37 11.53 -1.81
C GLU A 912 -26.44 10.79 -2.62
N THR A 913 -26.30 10.70 -3.94
CA THR A 913 -27.24 10.01 -4.83
C THR A 913 -27.13 8.47 -4.78
N ARG A 914 -26.28 7.93 -3.90
CA ARG A 914 -26.11 6.49 -3.67
C ARG A 914 -27.40 5.81 -3.16
N PRO A 915 -27.58 4.49 -3.39
CA PRO A 915 -28.75 3.71 -2.95
C PRO A 915 -28.76 3.35 -1.47
#